data_AF-A0A349Z0Z9-F1
#
_entry.id   AF-A0A349Z0Z9-F1
#
_cell.length_a   1.000
_cell.length_b   1.000
_cell.length_c   1.000
_cell.angle_alpha   90.00
_cell.angle_beta   90.00
_cell.angle_gamma   90.00
#
_symmetry.space_group_name_H-M   'P 1'
#
loop_
_entity.id
_entity.type
_entity.pdbx_description
1 polymer ?
#
loop_
_entity_poly.entity_id
_entity_poly.type
_entity_poly.pdbx_seq_one_letter_code
_entity_poly.pdbx_strand_id
1 'polypeptide(L)'
;MLFMGNDLTPDPNGINDLIEQAGGSINAWTGTEFANYHFQARAQALPRLLPALAAMLGAPHFNQERIAAEIQSIDAEYQYKRKDDLRRLYQIHKETANPAHPFAKFSVGNELIFNQFPVSTLKEMLSNFHEQYYCAKNLTLCVYSPFSVSQLTPWFGGSFNLLDAGSAAELELPPLYLADQLGTQINIEPLQAARRLIITFALPALHLDISSKPLDFISHVLGDEASGSLFAYLKAKGWASNLIAGSGIEGQNFKDFNINLQLTESGLTHQNDIINAVFYVIEQLKQAATEEWRLQEKAKLNQLARQYDDSHKPLQAISELAELHQYFSWDDIAKACVSETLTQQSLCDALAYFTPANMRVKVIAQSVHTTKRCAYYDAAYAIEPYTAQQLTAWQTPSPVQAIFMSPPNPFIGDSYSLCKHEAQFALPQQIVSNKGFDFWFCQDHIFNVPKGDIFVSFDIPSLAQNIHQVAAKRLWLAALNDFLQGRFYRAEIAGLHYRIYGHQGGFSIHTRGFSAQQGQLLNHLIDAIKGFTPDPQTFKQVQLMQCQSLHNTLLNKPINRLFSRLSVLIQKNTHAPVEMLDAVQHCQFDDIQRLRDRAFDYYHVDGLIHGNWSSSAAQRIVDSVLTQTVSAKAPPLPRPVAKLPVGKTLYHEVA
;
A
#
# COMPACT_ATOMS: atom_id res chain seq x y z
N MET A 1 -7.97 -4.10 -28.20
CA MET A 1 -7.64 -4.21 -29.65
C MET A 1 -6.21 -4.65 -30.01
N LEU A 2 -5.10 -4.16 -29.44
CA LEU A 2 -3.74 -4.62 -29.88
C LEU A 2 -3.49 -6.12 -29.69
N PHE A 3 -4.09 -6.73 -28.67
CA PHE A 3 -4.06 -8.17 -28.43
C PHE A 3 -4.93 -8.98 -29.42
N MET A 4 -5.66 -8.32 -30.32
CA MET A 4 -6.65 -8.95 -31.21
C MET A 4 -6.05 -9.30 -32.58
N GLY A 5 -4.78 -9.70 -32.62
CA GLY A 5 -4.14 -10.32 -33.76
C GLY A 5 -3.32 -9.40 -34.68
N ASN A 6 -2.30 -10.00 -35.29
CA ASN A 6 -1.39 -9.45 -36.30
C ASN A 6 -0.87 -10.57 -37.19
N ASP A 7 0.01 -10.29 -38.16
CA ASP A 7 0.50 -11.31 -39.10
C ASP A 7 1.32 -12.43 -38.44
N LEU A 8 2.02 -12.14 -37.33
CA LEU A 8 2.82 -13.14 -36.62
C LEU A 8 1.96 -13.99 -35.66
N THR A 9 0.93 -13.39 -35.08
CA THR A 9 -0.01 -14.00 -34.13
C THR A 9 -1.43 -13.64 -34.55
N PRO A 10 -2.03 -14.36 -35.52
CA PRO A 10 -3.31 -13.97 -36.13
C PRO A 10 -4.51 -14.16 -35.21
N ASP A 11 -4.41 -15.12 -34.29
CA ASP A 11 -5.47 -15.43 -33.34
C ASP A 11 -5.53 -14.41 -32.18
N PRO A 12 -6.72 -14.12 -31.63
CA PRO A 12 -6.85 -13.24 -30.48
C PRO A 12 -6.02 -13.78 -29.32
N ASN A 13 -5.31 -12.89 -28.62
CA ASN A 13 -4.42 -13.23 -27.51
C ASN A 13 -3.29 -14.21 -27.87
N GLY A 14 -2.94 -14.36 -29.16
CA GLY A 14 -1.87 -15.28 -29.56
C GLY A 14 -0.53 -15.00 -28.87
N ILE A 15 -0.20 -13.73 -28.60
CA ILE A 15 0.99 -13.36 -27.81
C ILE A 15 0.92 -13.86 -26.36
N ASN A 16 -0.26 -13.88 -25.74
CA ASN A 16 -0.45 -14.40 -24.38
C ASN A 16 -0.07 -15.87 -24.35
N ASP A 17 -0.54 -16.66 -25.31
CA ASP A 17 -0.20 -18.09 -25.41
C ASP A 17 1.31 -18.31 -25.58
N LEU A 18 1.99 -17.50 -26.41
CA LEU A 18 3.45 -17.59 -26.58
C LEU A 18 4.18 -17.35 -25.24
N ILE A 19 3.72 -16.36 -24.48
CA ILE A 19 4.34 -15.94 -23.21
C ILE A 19 4.04 -16.97 -22.10
N GLU A 20 2.82 -17.49 -22.03
CA GLU A 20 2.44 -18.54 -21.08
C GLU A 20 3.21 -19.83 -21.33
N GLN A 21 3.39 -20.23 -22.60
CA GLN A 21 4.27 -21.35 -22.98
C GLN A 21 5.73 -21.13 -22.56
N ALA A 22 6.17 -19.87 -22.49
CA ALA A 22 7.49 -19.50 -21.98
C ALA A 22 7.56 -19.42 -20.44
N GLY A 23 6.48 -19.81 -19.72
CA GLY A 23 6.38 -19.76 -18.26
C GLY A 23 6.20 -18.35 -17.72
N GLY A 24 5.55 -17.49 -18.52
CA GLY A 24 5.41 -16.08 -18.27
C GLY A 24 3.97 -15.59 -18.18
N SER A 25 3.83 -14.26 -18.11
CA SER A 25 2.55 -13.55 -18.15
C SER A 25 2.76 -12.18 -18.78
N ILE A 26 1.75 -11.69 -19.50
CA ILE A 26 1.70 -10.34 -20.10
C ILE A 26 0.51 -9.58 -19.56
N ASN A 27 0.67 -8.27 -19.40
CA ASN A 27 -0.43 -7.40 -19.07
C ASN A 27 -0.19 -6.01 -19.68
N ALA A 28 -1.22 -5.18 -19.63
CA ALA A 28 -1.17 -3.80 -20.06
C ALA A 28 -2.07 -2.92 -19.19
N TRP A 29 -1.76 -1.64 -19.15
CA TRP A 29 -2.64 -0.64 -18.58
C TRP A 29 -2.53 0.67 -19.37
N THR A 30 -3.59 1.47 -19.29
CA THR A 30 -3.64 2.81 -19.88
C THR A 30 -3.82 3.81 -18.76
N GLY A 31 -2.81 4.66 -18.59
CA GLY A 31 -2.80 5.77 -17.64
C GLY A 31 -3.39 7.04 -18.25
N THR A 32 -3.08 8.19 -17.67
CA THR A 32 -3.57 9.48 -18.18
C THR A 32 -2.92 9.86 -19.51
N GLU A 33 -1.62 9.57 -19.66
CA GLU A 33 -0.80 9.99 -20.80
C GLU A 33 -0.09 8.82 -21.50
N PHE A 34 -0.05 7.63 -20.86
CA PHE A 34 0.71 6.48 -21.34
C PHE A 34 -0.13 5.22 -21.49
N ALA A 35 0.25 4.39 -22.47
CA ALA A 35 -0.14 2.98 -22.53
C ALA A 35 1.10 2.12 -22.28
N ASN A 36 1.07 1.33 -21.22
CA ASN A 36 2.17 0.46 -20.84
C ASN A 36 1.83 -1.00 -21.18
N TYR A 37 2.76 -1.70 -21.83
CA TYR A 37 2.67 -3.12 -22.14
C TYR A 37 3.90 -3.80 -21.55
N HIS A 38 3.69 -4.77 -20.67
CA HIS A 38 4.78 -5.39 -19.93
C HIS A 38 4.57 -6.90 -19.81
N PHE A 39 5.66 -7.65 -19.87
CA PHE A 39 5.62 -9.09 -19.67
C PHE A 39 6.85 -9.58 -18.90
N GLN A 40 6.70 -10.74 -18.28
CA GLN A 40 7.80 -11.51 -17.70
C GLN A 40 7.75 -12.93 -18.27
N ALA A 41 8.90 -13.52 -18.57
CA ALA A 41 9.03 -14.89 -19.06
C ALA A 41 10.46 -15.40 -18.82
N ARG A 42 10.72 -16.68 -19.10
CA ARG A 42 12.10 -17.21 -19.11
C ARG A 42 12.92 -16.47 -20.16
N ALA A 43 14.08 -15.95 -19.76
CA ALA A 43 14.92 -15.11 -20.62
C ALA A 43 15.24 -15.75 -21.99
N GLN A 44 15.44 -17.07 -22.03
CA GLN A 44 15.76 -17.82 -23.25
C GLN A 44 14.68 -17.70 -24.35
N ALA A 45 13.46 -17.30 -23.99
CA ALA A 45 12.37 -17.09 -24.94
C ALA A 45 12.40 -15.71 -25.61
N LEU A 46 13.21 -14.75 -25.14
CA LEU A 46 13.28 -13.39 -25.69
C LEU A 46 13.42 -13.33 -27.23
N PRO A 47 14.25 -14.16 -27.90
CA PRO A 47 14.36 -14.13 -29.36
C PRO A 47 13.05 -14.43 -30.10
N ARG A 48 12.14 -15.20 -29.48
CA ARG A 48 10.80 -15.51 -30.02
C ARG A 48 9.76 -14.48 -29.57
N LEU A 49 9.89 -13.94 -28.37
CA LEU A 49 8.88 -13.04 -27.78
C LEU A 49 9.01 -11.58 -28.25
N LEU A 50 10.24 -11.08 -28.48
CA LEU A 50 10.44 -9.69 -28.93
C LEU A 50 9.80 -9.42 -30.31
N PRO A 51 9.92 -10.31 -31.32
CA PRO A 51 9.20 -10.13 -32.58
C PRO A 51 7.67 -10.12 -32.40
N ALA A 52 7.13 -10.94 -31.49
CA ALA A 52 5.69 -10.97 -31.22
C ALA A 52 5.20 -9.70 -30.53
N LEU A 53 5.98 -9.16 -29.58
CA LEU A 53 5.68 -7.87 -28.96
C LEU A 53 5.74 -6.74 -29.99
N ALA A 54 6.78 -6.72 -30.84
CA ALA A 54 6.90 -5.73 -31.90
C ALA A 54 5.74 -5.81 -32.91
N ALA A 55 5.33 -7.00 -33.31
CA ALA A 55 4.18 -7.20 -34.21
C ALA A 55 2.85 -6.74 -33.57
N MET A 56 2.65 -7.04 -32.28
CA MET A 56 1.47 -6.57 -31.53
C MET A 56 1.40 -5.05 -31.46
N LEU A 57 2.54 -4.39 -31.24
CA LEU A 57 2.61 -2.93 -31.11
C LEU A 57 2.62 -2.21 -32.46
N GLY A 58 3.19 -2.83 -33.51
CA GLY A 58 3.48 -2.17 -34.78
C GLY A 58 2.50 -2.47 -35.91
N ALA A 59 1.87 -3.64 -35.93
CA ALA A 59 1.03 -4.07 -37.06
C ALA A 59 -0.25 -4.81 -36.61
N PRO A 60 -1.08 -4.23 -35.73
CA PRO A 60 -2.36 -4.82 -35.36
C PRO A 60 -3.34 -4.84 -36.54
N HIS A 61 -4.11 -5.92 -36.70
CA HIS A 61 -5.05 -6.05 -37.84
C HIS A 61 -6.30 -5.17 -37.75
N PHE A 62 -6.71 -4.80 -36.54
CA PHE A 62 -7.99 -4.13 -36.25
C PHE A 62 -9.16 -4.78 -37.01
N ASN A 63 -9.30 -6.10 -36.89
CA ASN A 63 -10.36 -6.87 -37.56
C ASN A 63 -11.76 -6.34 -37.16
N GLN A 64 -12.63 -6.10 -38.15
CA GLN A 64 -13.95 -5.48 -37.92
C GLN A 64 -14.88 -6.34 -37.06
N GLU A 65 -14.90 -7.66 -37.26
CA GLU A 65 -15.71 -8.56 -36.43
C GLU A 65 -15.25 -8.50 -34.96
N ARG A 66 -13.94 -8.43 -34.75
CA ARG A 66 -13.35 -8.30 -33.41
C ARG A 66 -13.64 -6.92 -32.79
N ILE A 67 -13.62 -5.85 -33.57
CA ILE A 67 -14.04 -4.52 -33.10
C ILE A 67 -15.51 -4.56 -32.63
N ALA A 68 -16.40 -5.15 -33.44
CA ALA A 68 -17.81 -5.27 -33.09
C ALA A 68 -18.02 -6.07 -31.79
N ALA A 69 -17.28 -7.18 -31.62
CA ALA A 69 -17.32 -7.97 -30.39
C ALA A 69 -16.73 -7.21 -29.19
N GLU A 70 -15.62 -6.48 -29.37
CA GLU A 70 -14.97 -5.71 -28.30
C GLU A 70 -15.88 -4.58 -27.78
N ILE A 71 -16.66 -3.94 -28.65
CA ILE A 71 -17.64 -2.91 -28.24
C ILE A 71 -18.64 -3.51 -27.24
N GLN A 72 -19.14 -4.72 -27.50
CA GLN A 72 -20.08 -5.41 -26.60
C GLN A 72 -19.40 -5.78 -25.27
N SER A 73 -18.14 -6.22 -25.31
CA SER A 73 -17.35 -6.48 -24.10
C SER A 73 -17.13 -5.22 -23.25
N ILE A 74 -16.78 -4.10 -23.89
CA ILE A 74 -16.60 -2.80 -23.22
C ILE A 74 -17.92 -2.33 -22.61
N ASP A 75 -19.04 -2.45 -23.33
CA ASP A 75 -20.34 -2.07 -22.78
C ASP A 75 -20.73 -2.96 -21.60
N ALA A 76 -20.58 -4.27 -21.70
CA ALA A 76 -20.84 -5.20 -20.61
C ALA A 76 -20.01 -4.86 -19.36
N GLU A 77 -18.72 -4.54 -19.51
CA GLU A 77 -17.87 -4.08 -18.41
C GLU A 77 -18.37 -2.74 -17.82
N TYR A 78 -18.72 -1.79 -18.68
CA TYR A 78 -19.26 -0.49 -18.27
C TYR A 78 -20.58 -0.65 -17.49
N GLN A 79 -21.54 -1.44 -17.98
CA GLN A 79 -22.81 -1.70 -17.30
C GLN A 79 -22.60 -2.39 -15.95
N TYR A 80 -21.69 -3.37 -15.90
CA TYR A 80 -21.33 -4.06 -14.66
C TYR A 80 -20.76 -3.08 -13.61
N LYS A 81 -19.92 -2.13 -14.04
CA LYS A 81 -19.29 -1.13 -13.16
C LYS A 81 -20.10 0.16 -12.99
N ARG A 82 -21.29 0.27 -13.59
CA ARG A 82 -22.10 1.50 -13.55
C ARG A 82 -22.53 1.90 -12.13
N LYS A 83 -22.67 0.92 -11.24
CA LYS A 83 -22.99 1.12 -9.80
C LYS A 83 -21.76 1.05 -8.90
N ASP A 84 -20.55 1.11 -9.46
CA ASP A 84 -19.32 1.18 -8.67
C ASP A 84 -19.06 2.62 -8.20
N ASP A 85 -18.95 2.82 -6.89
CA ASP A 85 -18.74 4.16 -6.31
C ASP A 85 -17.40 4.78 -6.73
N LEU A 86 -16.34 3.99 -6.97
CA LEU A 86 -15.05 4.54 -7.40
C LEU A 86 -15.16 5.11 -8.82
N ARG A 87 -15.84 4.41 -9.74
CA ARG A 87 -16.10 4.92 -11.10
C ARG A 87 -16.98 6.17 -11.10
N ARG A 88 -18.01 6.19 -10.26
CA ARG A 88 -18.88 7.36 -10.04
C ARG A 88 -18.09 8.58 -9.55
N LEU A 89 -17.24 8.39 -8.53
CA LEU A 89 -16.37 9.44 -7.99
C LEU A 89 -15.38 9.97 -9.01
N TYR A 90 -14.78 9.07 -9.80
CA TYR A 90 -13.83 9.46 -10.85
C TYR A 90 -14.52 10.24 -11.97
N GLN A 91 -15.74 9.88 -12.36
CA GLN A 91 -16.49 10.65 -13.35
C GLN A 91 -16.86 12.05 -12.86
N ILE A 92 -17.30 12.19 -11.60
CA ILE A 92 -17.56 13.52 -11.00
C ILE A 92 -16.27 14.36 -10.98
N HIS A 93 -15.12 13.75 -10.67
CA HIS A 93 -13.84 14.45 -10.72
C HIS A 93 -13.54 15.00 -12.13
N LYS A 94 -13.76 14.20 -13.17
CA LYS A 94 -13.61 14.64 -14.57
C LYS A 94 -14.54 15.79 -14.94
N GLU A 95 -15.82 15.71 -14.56
CA GLU A 95 -16.83 16.73 -14.87
C GLU A 95 -16.67 18.04 -14.09
N THR A 96 -15.94 18.00 -12.98
CA THR A 96 -15.65 19.19 -12.16
C THR A 96 -14.25 19.78 -12.43
N ALA A 97 -13.50 19.19 -13.37
CA ALA A 97 -12.24 19.73 -13.87
C ALA A 97 -12.49 20.78 -14.98
N ASN A 98 -11.42 21.36 -15.52
CA ASN A 98 -11.50 22.24 -16.68
C ASN A 98 -12.05 21.44 -17.89
N PRO A 99 -13.22 21.81 -18.47
CA PRO A 99 -13.80 21.07 -19.60
C PRO A 99 -12.93 21.06 -20.87
N ALA A 100 -12.02 22.03 -21.01
CA ALA A 100 -11.06 22.06 -22.11
C ALA A 100 -9.90 21.07 -21.92
N HIS A 101 -9.67 20.60 -20.69
CA HIS A 101 -8.61 19.64 -20.38
C HIS A 101 -9.00 18.23 -20.83
N PRO A 102 -8.11 17.45 -21.50
CA PRO A 102 -8.41 16.09 -21.93
C PRO A 102 -8.87 15.15 -20.80
N PHE A 103 -8.43 15.42 -19.56
CA PHE A 103 -8.89 14.69 -18.36
C PHE A 103 -10.42 14.70 -18.21
N ALA A 104 -11.13 15.74 -18.65
CA ALA A 104 -12.59 15.83 -18.57
C ALA A 104 -13.31 14.80 -19.46
N LYS A 105 -12.62 14.18 -20.43
CA LYS A 105 -13.19 13.17 -21.32
C LYS A 105 -13.57 11.90 -20.56
N PHE A 106 -14.67 11.27 -21.01
CA PHE A 106 -15.07 9.94 -20.57
C PHE A 106 -14.08 8.89 -21.10
N SER A 107 -13.42 8.18 -20.20
CA SER A 107 -12.26 7.34 -20.52
C SER A 107 -12.56 5.85 -20.72
N VAL A 108 -13.80 5.41 -20.51
CA VAL A 108 -14.16 3.98 -20.61
C VAL A 108 -14.71 3.65 -22.00
N GLY A 109 -15.55 4.52 -22.56
CA GLY A 109 -16.36 4.19 -23.73
C GLY A 109 -17.56 3.31 -23.36
N ASN A 110 -18.51 3.20 -24.28
CA ASN A 110 -19.68 2.32 -24.19
C ASN A 110 -20.30 2.16 -25.57
N GLU A 111 -21.28 1.27 -25.68
CA GLU A 111 -21.94 0.98 -26.95
C GLU A 111 -22.58 2.23 -27.57
N LEU A 112 -23.19 3.10 -26.75
CA LEU A 112 -23.86 4.33 -27.22
C LEU A 112 -22.91 5.31 -27.91
N ILE A 113 -21.63 5.33 -27.53
CA ILE A 113 -20.62 6.19 -28.16
C ILE A 113 -20.14 5.55 -29.46
N PHE A 114 -19.78 4.26 -29.41
CA PHE A 114 -19.15 3.60 -30.55
C PHE A 114 -20.15 3.31 -31.69
N ASN A 115 -21.40 2.97 -31.38
CA ASN A 115 -22.43 2.70 -32.39
C ASN A 115 -22.89 3.96 -33.16
N GLN A 116 -22.38 5.15 -32.84
CA GLN A 116 -22.58 6.35 -33.66
C GLN A 116 -21.82 6.28 -34.99
N PHE A 117 -20.88 5.33 -35.12
CA PHE A 117 -20.04 5.15 -36.29
C PHE A 117 -20.16 3.73 -36.84
N PRO A 118 -20.14 3.53 -38.17
CA PRO A 118 -19.95 2.21 -38.74
C PRO A 118 -18.63 1.59 -38.26
N VAL A 119 -18.59 0.26 -38.10
CA VAL A 119 -17.39 -0.46 -37.65
C VAL A 119 -16.18 -0.21 -38.57
N SER A 120 -16.41 -0.03 -39.87
CA SER A 120 -15.37 0.36 -40.82
C SER A 120 -14.73 1.72 -40.51
N THR A 121 -15.54 2.69 -40.09
CA THR A 121 -15.07 4.02 -39.67
C THR A 121 -14.33 3.95 -38.34
N LEU A 122 -14.81 3.14 -37.38
CA LEU A 122 -14.07 2.90 -36.13
C LEU A 122 -12.71 2.25 -36.39
N LYS A 123 -12.64 1.30 -37.33
CA LYS A 123 -11.37 0.72 -37.77
C LYS A 123 -10.42 1.80 -38.30
N GLU A 124 -10.90 2.67 -39.18
CA GLU A 124 -10.10 3.78 -39.72
C GLU A 124 -9.62 4.73 -38.61
N MET A 125 -10.50 5.09 -37.67
CA MET A 125 -10.13 5.92 -36.51
C MET A 125 -9.07 5.25 -35.63
N LEU A 126 -9.17 3.93 -35.40
CA LEU A 126 -8.16 3.17 -34.66
C LEU A 126 -6.83 3.10 -35.41
N SER A 127 -6.86 2.87 -36.73
CA SER A 127 -5.68 2.89 -37.59
C SER A 127 -5.00 4.25 -37.56
N ASN A 128 -5.75 5.34 -37.73
CA ASN A 128 -5.20 6.70 -37.70
C ASN A 128 -4.60 7.04 -36.33
N PHE A 129 -5.26 6.63 -35.23
CA PHE A 129 -4.72 6.80 -33.88
C PHE A 129 -3.43 5.99 -33.67
N HIS A 130 -3.40 4.76 -34.17
CA HIS A 130 -2.23 3.88 -34.09
C HIS A 130 -1.06 4.45 -34.90
N GLU A 131 -1.26 4.82 -36.16
CA GLU A 131 -0.25 5.44 -37.02
C GLU A 131 0.30 6.75 -36.44
N GLN A 132 -0.56 7.54 -35.80
CA GLN A 132 -0.16 8.81 -35.19
C GLN A 132 0.69 8.63 -33.92
N TYR A 133 0.33 7.70 -33.03
CA TYR A 133 0.90 7.64 -31.68
C TYR A 133 1.79 6.41 -31.43
N TYR A 134 1.57 5.27 -32.08
CA TYR A 134 2.35 4.04 -31.90
C TYR A 134 3.57 3.98 -32.84
N CYS A 135 4.42 5.00 -32.76
CA CYS A 135 5.65 5.11 -33.55
C CYS A 135 6.90 5.10 -32.66
N ALA A 136 8.07 4.84 -33.24
CA ALA A 136 9.32 4.66 -32.48
C ALA A 136 9.68 5.89 -31.61
N LYS A 137 9.38 7.12 -32.06
CA LYS A 137 9.62 8.35 -31.26
C LYS A 137 8.80 8.46 -29.97
N ASN A 138 7.69 7.74 -29.85
CA ASN A 138 6.84 7.75 -28.65
C ASN A 138 7.03 6.49 -27.78
N LEU A 139 7.91 5.57 -28.20
CA LEU A 139 8.12 4.30 -27.54
C LEU A 139 9.42 4.30 -26.75
N THR A 140 9.32 3.95 -25.47
CA THR A 140 10.48 3.56 -24.67
C THR A 140 10.39 2.05 -24.40
N LEU A 141 11.48 1.34 -24.66
CA LEU A 141 11.60 -0.09 -24.39
C LEU A 141 12.64 -0.32 -23.31
N CYS A 142 12.28 -1.08 -22.29
CA CYS A 142 13.19 -1.49 -21.23
C CYS A 142 13.18 -3.01 -21.09
N VAL A 143 14.35 -3.59 -20.78
CA VAL A 143 14.52 -5.03 -20.59
C VAL A 143 15.41 -5.30 -19.39
N TYR A 144 14.98 -6.22 -18.55
CA TYR A 144 15.79 -6.80 -17.49
C TYR A 144 16.07 -8.26 -17.83
N SER A 145 17.33 -8.62 -18.04
CA SER A 145 17.72 -9.92 -18.57
C SER A 145 19.14 -10.31 -18.16
N PRO A 146 19.44 -11.61 -18.00
CA PRO A 146 20.81 -12.10 -17.76
C PRO A 146 21.71 -12.03 -19.02
N PHE A 147 21.16 -11.74 -20.20
CA PHE A 147 21.95 -11.61 -21.43
C PHE A 147 22.69 -10.27 -21.50
N SER A 148 23.87 -10.27 -22.14
CA SER A 148 24.63 -9.04 -22.35
C SER A 148 23.95 -8.09 -23.32
N VAL A 149 24.27 -6.80 -23.24
CA VAL A 149 23.79 -5.79 -24.20
C VAL A 149 24.14 -6.21 -25.64
N SER A 150 25.34 -6.74 -25.88
CA SER A 150 25.75 -7.24 -27.21
C SER A 150 24.89 -8.39 -27.75
N GLN A 151 24.31 -9.22 -26.88
CA GLN A 151 23.36 -10.27 -27.28
C GLN A 151 21.95 -9.74 -27.52
N LEU A 152 21.52 -8.74 -26.72
CA LEU A 152 20.19 -8.16 -26.81
C LEU A 152 20.04 -7.23 -28.03
N THR A 153 21.05 -6.42 -28.35
CA THR A 153 20.97 -5.41 -29.41
C THR A 153 20.51 -5.98 -30.76
N PRO A 154 21.05 -7.11 -31.27
CA PRO A 154 20.56 -7.70 -32.51
C PRO A 154 19.10 -8.16 -32.45
N TRP A 155 18.63 -8.68 -31.31
CA TRP A 155 17.23 -9.12 -31.17
C TRP A 155 16.26 -7.94 -31.15
N PHE A 156 16.63 -6.86 -30.45
CA PHE A 156 15.87 -5.61 -30.46
C PHE A 156 15.85 -4.98 -31.85
N GLY A 157 17.01 -4.84 -32.49
CA GLY A 157 17.11 -4.30 -33.85
C GLY A 157 16.31 -5.12 -34.87
N GLY A 158 16.39 -6.45 -34.80
CA GLY A 158 15.62 -7.33 -35.68
C GLY A 158 14.11 -7.30 -35.47
N SER A 159 13.63 -6.86 -34.29
CA SER A 159 12.21 -6.82 -33.95
C SER A 159 11.60 -5.43 -34.14
N PHE A 160 12.25 -4.39 -33.61
CA PHE A 160 11.68 -3.05 -33.48
C PHE A 160 12.12 -2.04 -34.55
N ASN A 161 13.17 -2.33 -35.34
CA ASN A 161 13.52 -1.47 -36.49
C ASN A 161 12.45 -1.50 -37.60
N LEU A 162 11.46 -2.38 -37.49
CA LEU A 162 10.31 -2.46 -38.39
C LEU A 162 9.25 -1.39 -38.07
N LEU A 163 9.33 -0.74 -36.91
CA LEU A 163 8.40 0.32 -36.53
C LEU A 163 8.73 1.63 -37.25
N ASP A 164 7.71 2.32 -37.71
CA ASP A 164 7.88 3.65 -38.28
C ASP A 164 8.42 4.62 -37.23
N ALA A 165 9.37 5.48 -37.65
CA ALA A 165 9.95 6.48 -36.76
C ALA A 165 8.89 7.46 -36.24
N GLY A 166 7.96 7.86 -37.13
CA GLY A 166 6.88 8.79 -36.85
C GLY A 166 7.33 10.15 -36.29
N SER A 167 6.44 10.77 -35.53
CA SER A 167 6.62 12.08 -34.90
C SER A 167 6.40 11.96 -33.40
N ALA A 168 7.14 12.77 -32.64
CA ALA A 168 6.93 12.84 -31.19
C ALA A 168 5.53 13.41 -30.91
N ALA A 169 4.83 12.85 -29.93
CA ALA A 169 3.57 13.40 -29.47
C ALA A 169 3.81 14.76 -28.80
N GLU A 170 3.14 15.80 -29.29
CA GLU A 170 3.12 17.12 -28.64
C GLU A 170 1.88 17.22 -27.74
N LEU A 171 2.11 17.43 -26.44
CA LEU A 171 1.06 17.57 -25.44
C LEU A 171 1.09 19.00 -24.88
N GLU A 172 0.39 19.92 -25.53
CA GLU A 172 0.05 21.21 -24.93
C GLU A 172 -1.27 21.08 -24.15
N LEU A 173 -1.17 20.91 -22.83
CA LEU A 173 -2.33 20.74 -21.97
C LEU A 173 -2.74 22.08 -21.32
N PRO A 174 -4.03 22.43 -21.31
CA PRO A 174 -4.51 23.57 -20.52
C PRO A 174 -4.32 23.28 -19.01
N PRO A 175 -4.58 24.25 -18.10
CA PRO A 175 -4.58 23.93 -16.67
C PRO A 175 -5.68 22.91 -16.34
N LEU A 176 -5.39 21.98 -15.43
CA LEU A 176 -6.33 20.95 -15.00
C LEU A 176 -7.61 21.54 -14.38
N TYR A 177 -7.49 22.65 -13.65
CA TYR A 177 -8.61 23.37 -13.04
C TYR A 177 -8.58 24.85 -13.38
N LEU A 178 -9.76 25.46 -13.45
CA LEU A 178 -9.94 26.91 -13.53
C LEU A 178 -9.99 27.52 -12.13
N ALA A 179 -9.73 28.83 -12.03
CA ALA A 179 -9.68 29.54 -10.74
C ALA A 179 -11.00 29.47 -9.95
N ASP A 180 -12.15 29.49 -10.63
CA ASP A 180 -13.49 29.37 -10.04
C ASP A 180 -13.84 27.93 -9.62
N GLN A 181 -13.00 26.96 -9.96
CA GLN A 181 -13.15 25.56 -9.56
C GLN A 181 -12.28 25.20 -8.34
N LEU A 182 -11.52 26.15 -7.81
CA LEU A 182 -10.70 26.03 -6.59
C LEU A 182 -11.39 26.75 -5.41
N GLY A 183 -11.00 26.43 -4.18
CA GLY A 183 -11.67 26.94 -2.98
C GLY A 183 -13.12 26.45 -2.88
N THR A 184 -13.39 25.22 -3.30
CA THR A 184 -14.74 24.64 -3.39
C THR A 184 -14.90 23.36 -2.58
N GLN A 185 -16.15 23.09 -2.17
CA GLN A 185 -16.61 21.81 -1.67
C GLN A 185 -17.42 21.09 -2.76
N ILE A 186 -17.23 19.79 -2.90
CA ILE A 186 -17.95 18.91 -3.82
C ILE A 186 -18.64 17.84 -2.99
N ASN A 187 -19.96 17.98 -2.82
CA ASN A 187 -20.80 17.02 -2.09
C ASN A 187 -21.15 15.88 -3.04
N ILE A 188 -20.95 14.62 -2.62
CA ILE A 188 -21.21 13.44 -3.46
C ILE A 188 -21.99 12.41 -2.64
N GLU A 189 -23.12 11.95 -3.18
CA GLU A 189 -23.92 10.89 -2.56
C GLU A 189 -23.46 9.51 -3.07
N PRO A 190 -22.82 8.69 -2.22
CA PRO A 190 -22.39 7.34 -2.58
C PRO A 190 -23.57 6.36 -2.55
N LEU A 191 -23.43 5.23 -3.24
CA LEU A 191 -24.37 4.11 -3.12
C LEU A 191 -24.15 3.34 -1.82
N GLN A 192 -22.90 3.09 -1.47
CA GLN A 192 -22.54 2.46 -0.20
C GLN A 192 -22.53 3.48 0.93
N ALA A 193 -22.77 3.01 2.17
CA ALA A 193 -22.67 3.84 3.37
C ALA A 193 -21.19 4.18 3.69
N ALA A 194 -20.58 5.01 2.86
CA ALA A 194 -19.23 5.53 3.03
C ALA A 194 -19.29 6.96 3.60
N ARG A 195 -18.28 7.31 4.41
CA ARG A 195 -18.10 8.66 4.96
C ARG A 195 -16.65 9.04 4.73
N ARG A 196 -16.39 9.92 3.77
CA ARG A 196 -15.03 10.33 3.41
C ARG A 196 -14.93 11.83 3.19
N LEU A 197 -13.78 12.38 3.57
CA LEU A 197 -13.38 13.74 3.26
C LEU A 197 -12.07 13.66 2.48
N ILE A 198 -12.05 14.18 1.26
CA ILE A 198 -10.84 14.21 0.43
C ILE A 198 -10.48 15.67 0.18
N ILE A 199 -9.37 16.12 0.77
CA ILE A 199 -8.84 17.46 0.55
C ILE A 199 -7.77 17.35 -0.54
N THR A 200 -8.04 17.96 -1.69
CA THR A 200 -7.18 17.93 -2.87
C THR A 200 -6.53 19.30 -3.06
N PHE A 201 -5.21 19.34 -3.23
CA PHE A 201 -4.49 20.52 -3.68
C PHE A 201 -4.06 20.34 -5.14
N ALA A 202 -4.32 21.36 -5.95
CA ALA A 202 -3.92 21.38 -7.36
C ALA A 202 -2.48 21.87 -7.50
N LEU A 203 -1.59 21.01 -7.96
CA LEU A 203 -0.16 21.30 -8.11
C LEU A 203 0.22 21.27 -9.61
N PRO A 204 1.30 21.95 -10.01
CA PRO A 204 1.99 21.61 -11.26
C PRO A 204 2.61 20.21 -11.13
N ALA A 205 3.36 19.75 -12.14
CA ALA A 205 3.99 18.43 -12.16
C ALA A 205 5.15 18.25 -11.16
N LEU A 206 4.97 18.62 -9.89
CA LEU A 206 5.96 18.49 -8.81
C LEU A 206 6.34 17.03 -8.50
N HIS A 207 5.53 16.06 -8.89
CA HIS A 207 5.88 14.64 -8.82
C HIS A 207 7.03 14.27 -9.76
N LEU A 208 7.29 15.08 -10.80
CA LEU A 208 8.42 14.95 -11.71
C LEU A 208 9.72 15.56 -11.14
N ASP A 209 9.71 16.18 -9.96
CA ASP A 209 10.96 16.51 -9.24
C ASP A 209 11.54 15.23 -8.60
N ILE A 210 12.10 14.38 -9.45
CA ILE A 210 12.65 13.08 -9.08
C ILE A 210 13.94 13.17 -8.24
N SER A 211 14.55 14.36 -8.17
CA SER A 211 15.82 14.60 -7.49
C SER A 211 15.64 15.09 -6.06
N SER A 212 14.68 16.00 -5.81
CA SER A 212 14.42 16.54 -4.46
C SER A 212 13.20 15.93 -3.79
N LYS A 213 12.22 15.41 -4.56
CA LYS A 213 11.01 14.70 -4.10
C LYS A 213 10.29 15.36 -2.92
N PRO A 214 9.93 16.66 -3.00
CA PRO A 214 9.40 17.39 -1.85
C PRO A 214 8.03 16.86 -1.41
N LEU A 215 7.24 16.31 -2.35
CA LEU A 215 5.94 15.71 -2.05
C LEU A 215 6.04 14.46 -1.18
N ASP A 216 7.15 13.70 -1.26
CA ASP A 216 7.37 12.52 -0.41
C ASP A 216 7.53 12.93 1.05
N PHE A 217 8.22 14.04 1.32
CA PHE A 217 8.35 14.59 2.66
C PHE A 217 7.02 15.13 3.19
N ILE A 218 6.28 15.89 2.37
CA ILE A 218 4.97 16.43 2.75
C ILE A 218 3.98 15.30 3.05
N SER A 219 3.93 14.28 2.18
CA SER A 219 3.10 13.09 2.37
C SER A 219 3.48 12.32 3.64
N HIS A 220 4.79 12.17 3.90
CA HIS A 220 5.29 11.49 5.08
C HIS A 220 4.81 12.14 6.39
N VAL A 221 4.83 13.48 6.47
CA VAL A 221 4.39 14.20 7.67
C VAL A 221 2.87 14.25 7.80
N LEU A 222 2.15 14.54 6.70
CA LEU A 222 0.69 14.59 6.73
C LEU A 222 0.06 13.22 6.98
N GLY A 223 0.72 12.15 6.53
CA GLY A 223 0.37 10.75 6.76
C GLY A 223 1.06 10.11 7.97
N ASP A 224 1.66 10.89 8.87
CA ASP A 224 2.27 10.34 10.09
C ASP A 224 1.16 9.76 11.00
N GLU A 225 1.42 8.58 11.57
CA GLU A 225 0.53 7.90 12.52
C GLU A 225 1.10 7.87 13.94
N ALA A 226 2.30 8.44 14.16
CA ALA A 226 2.91 8.51 15.47
C ALA A 226 2.06 9.36 16.44
N SER A 227 2.30 9.18 17.73
CA SER A 227 1.72 10.04 18.77
C SER A 227 2.07 11.52 18.53
N GLY A 228 1.06 12.39 18.54
CA GLY A 228 1.21 13.82 18.22
C GLY A 228 0.99 14.18 16.74
N SER A 229 0.77 13.19 15.88
CA SER A 229 0.42 13.41 14.47
C SER A 229 -1.00 13.94 14.27
N LEU A 230 -1.28 14.43 13.05
CA LEU A 230 -2.63 14.77 12.60
C LEU A 230 -3.60 13.59 12.78
N PHE A 231 -3.22 12.40 12.31
CA PHE A 231 -4.10 11.25 12.39
C PHE A 231 -4.36 10.83 13.84
N ALA A 232 -3.35 10.83 14.71
CA ALA A 232 -3.51 10.53 16.12
C ALA A 232 -4.50 11.49 16.81
N TYR A 233 -4.43 12.79 16.51
CA TYR A 233 -5.38 13.79 17.03
C TYR A 233 -6.82 13.51 16.54
N LEU A 234 -7.00 13.29 15.24
CA LEU A 234 -8.32 13.04 14.65
C LEU A 234 -8.95 11.73 15.16
N LYS A 235 -8.12 10.70 15.36
CA LYS A 235 -8.53 9.42 15.93
C LYS A 235 -8.95 9.57 17.40
N ALA A 236 -8.17 10.31 18.20
CA ALA A 236 -8.49 10.57 19.61
C ALA A 236 -9.81 11.36 19.79
N LYS A 237 -10.14 12.26 18.86
CA LYS A 237 -11.44 12.94 18.80
C LYS A 237 -12.59 12.05 18.31
N GLY A 238 -12.28 10.85 17.82
CA GLY A 238 -13.24 9.97 17.18
C GLY A 238 -13.80 10.54 15.88
N TRP A 239 -13.04 11.37 15.16
CA TRP A 239 -13.46 12.01 13.91
C TRP A 239 -13.06 11.23 12.66
N ALA A 240 -11.90 10.57 12.67
CA ALA A 240 -11.42 9.77 11.55
C ALA A 240 -10.93 8.38 12.00
N SER A 241 -11.10 7.38 11.13
CA SER A 241 -10.62 6.01 11.34
C SER A 241 -9.42 5.66 10.45
N ASN A 242 -9.15 6.45 9.42
CA ASN A 242 -8.02 6.26 8.52
C ASN A 242 -7.65 7.59 7.84
N LEU A 243 -6.36 7.79 7.53
CA LEU A 243 -5.84 8.94 6.80
C LEU A 243 -4.74 8.49 5.83
N ILE A 244 -4.82 8.93 4.56
CA ILE A 244 -3.79 8.68 3.55
C ILE A 244 -3.47 10.00 2.84
N ALA A 245 -2.18 10.37 2.76
CA ALA A 245 -1.71 11.55 2.06
C ALA A 245 -0.91 11.18 0.79
N GLY A 246 -0.80 12.11 -0.18
CA GLY A 246 0.09 12.00 -1.35
C GLY A 246 -0.51 11.42 -2.63
N SER A 247 -1.66 10.74 -2.55
CA SER A 247 -2.35 10.20 -3.73
C SER A 247 -2.94 11.29 -4.63
N GLY A 248 -3.34 10.95 -5.85
CA GLY A 248 -4.03 11.85 -6.78
C GLY A 248 -3.73 11.49 -8.23
N ILE A 249 -4.36 12.19 -9.16
CA ILE A 249 -4.02 12.09 -10.59
C ILE A 249 -2.76 12.90 -10.88
N GLU A 250 -2.05 12.50 -11.93
CA GLU A 250 -0.82 13.15 -12.37
C GLU A 250 -0.62 13.01 -13.88
N GLY A 251 0.23 13.89 -14.40
CA GLY A 251 0.59 14.00 -15.81
C GLY A 251 1.60 15.14 -16.03
N GLN A 252 1.98 15.40 -17.28
CA GLN A 252 3.13 16.23 -17.64
C GLN A 252 3.13 17.64 -17.07
N ASN A 253 1.95 18.26 -16.86
CA ASN A 253 1.85 19.63 -16.32
C ASN A 253 0.97 19.75 -15.07
N PHE A 254 0.50 18.64 -14.47
CA PHE A 254 -0.42 18.69 -13.32
C PHE A 254 -0.18 17.54 -12.32
N LYS A 255 -0.59 17.79 -11.08
CA LYS A 255 -0.66 16.80 -10.01
C LYS A 255 -1.75 17.18 -9.01
N ASP A 256 -2.62 16.23 -8.68
CA ASP A 256 -3.43 16.33 -7.46
C ASP A 256 -2.63 15.79 -6.28
N PHE A 257 -2.62 16.51 -5.17
CA PHE A 257 -2.20 15.97 -3.87
C PHE A 257 -3.41 15.84 -2.96
N ASN A 258 -3.79 14.60 -2.65
CA ASN A 258 -4.96 14.28 -1.83
C ASN A 258 -4.56 13.90 -0.41
N ILE A 259 -5.30 14.46 0.54
CA ILE A 259 -5.41 13.96 1.92
C ILE A 259 -6.78 13.30 2.04
N ASN A 260 -6.80 11.97 2.02
CA ASN A 260 -8.01 11.16 2.09
C ASN A 260 -8.28 10.73 3.53
N LEU A 261 -9.38 11.18 4.11
CA LEU A 261 -9.82 10.77 5.44
C LEU A 261 -11.06 9.87 5.34
N GLN A 262 -11.04 8.76 6.08
CA GLN A 262 -12.26 8.00 6.38
C GLN A 262 -12.86 8.53 7.68
N LEU A 263 -14.08 9.06 7.61
CA LEU A 263 -14.71 9.76 8.71
C LEU A 263 -15.66 8.85 9.52
N THR A 264 -15.83 9.17 10.79
CA THR A 264 -16.94 8.68 11.61
C THR A 264 -18.19 9.54 11.40
N GLU A 265 -19.29 9.23 12.09
CA GLU A 265 -20.46 10.13 12.17
C GLU A 265 -20.09 11.50 12.73
N SER A 266 -19.36 11.50 13.85
CA SER A 266 -18.92 12.72 14.51
C SER A 266 -18.01 13.53 13.59
N GLY A 267 -17.07 12.88 12.89
CA GLY A 267 -16.17 13.56 11.95
C GLY A 267 -16.90 14.29 10.82
N LEU A 268 -18.02 13.75 10.33
CA LEU A 268 -18.82 14.41 9.29
C LEU A 268 -19.42 15.75 9.76
N THR A 269 -19.64 15.93 11.06
CA THR A 269 -20.14 17.20 11.64
C THR A 269 -19.03 18.20 11.99
N HIS A 270 -17.76 17.76 11.99
CA HIS A 270 -16.58 18.55 12.38
C HIS A 270 -15.64 18.83 11.19
N GLN A 271 -16.19 18.94 9.97
CA GLN A 271 -15.38 19.12 8.74
C GLN A 271 -14.47 20.35 8.82
N ASN A 272 -14.99 21.49 9.28
CA ASN A 272 -14.22 22.72 9.39
C ASN A 272 -13.04 22.59 10.38
N ASP A 273 -13.22 21.86 11.48
CA ASP A 273 -12.18 21.61 12.48
C ASP A 273 -11.09 20.67 11.93
N ILE A 274 -11.48 19.66 11.15
CA ILE A 274 -10.56 18.75 10.46
C ILE A 274 -9.71 19.54 9.45
N ILE A 275 -10.34 20.38 8.63
CA ILE A 275 -9.63 21.23 7.66
C ILE A 275 -8.69 22.21 8.38
N ASN A 276 -9.12 22.81 9.50
CA ASN A 276 -8.25 23.65 10.33
C ASN A 276 -7.04 22.87 10.85
N ALA A 277 -7.21 21.65 11.34
CA ALA A 277 -6.12 20.81 11.82
C ALA A 277 -5.13 20.46 10.70
N VAL A 278 -5.62 20.20 9.48
CA VAL A 278 -4.77 19.99 8.29
C VAL A 278 -3.92 21.22 7.98
N PHE A 279 -4.53 22.41 7.93
CA PHE A 279 -3.77 23.64 7.69
C PHE A 279 -2.82 23.99 8.83
N TYR A 280 -3.18 23.68 10.08
CA TYR A 280 -2.26 23.83 11.20
C TYR A 280 -0.99 22.98 11.01
N VAL A 281 -1.12 21.73 10.55
CA VAL A 281 0.03 20.88 10.25
C VAL A 281 0.84 21.43 9.08
N ILE A 282 0.20 21.97 8.04
CA ILE A 282 0.88 22.62 6.91
C ILE A 282 1.71 23.83 7.38
N GLU A 283 1.19 24.63 8.32
CA GLU A 283 1.96 25.74 8.92
C GLU A 283 3.14 25.23 9.77
N GLN A 284 2.94 24.17 10.57
CA GLN A 284 4.03 23.52 11.29
C GLN A 284 5.11 22.96 10.35
N LEU A 285 4.70 22.42 9.20
CA LEU A 285 5.59 21.94 8.15
C LEU A 285 6.45 23.04 7.54
N LYS A 286 5.88 24.23 7.28
CA LYS A 286 6.64 25.38 6.80
C LYS A 286 7.72 25.82 7.78
N GLN A 287 7.45 25.74 9.07
CA GLN A 287 8.45 26.01 10.12
C GLN A 287 9.50 24.89 10.18
N ALA A 288 9.06 23.63 10.14
CA ALA A 288 9.94 22.47 10.17
C ALA A 288 10.86 22.38 8.94
N ALA A 289 10.47 22.96 7.80
CA ALA A 289 11.30 23.03 6.60
C ALA A 289 12.62 23.79 6.83
N THR A 290 12.71 24.64 7.86
CA THR A 290 13.96 25.33 8.24
C THR A 290 14.90 24.47 9.08
N GLU A 291 14.45 23.30 9.55
CA GLU A 291 15.23 22.40 10.39
C GLU A 291 16.00 21.38 9.54
N GLU A 292 17.26 21.69 9.22
CA GLU A 292 18.10 20.90 8.31
C GLU A 292 18.17 19.40 8.68
N TRP A 293 18.23 19.09 9.98
CA TRP A 293 18.32 17.72 10.48
C TRP A 293 17.15 16.85 10.01
N ARG A 294 15.94 17.40 9.82
CA ARG A 294 14.76 16.65 9.35
C ARG A 294 14.90 16.25 7.90
N LEU A 295 15.40 17.16 7.08
CA LEU A 295 15.62 16.93 5.66
C LEU A 295 16.71 15.87 5.47
N GLN A 296 17.80 15.98 6.23
CA GLN A 296 18.87 14.99 6.26
C GLN A 296 18.39 13.61 6.75
N GLU A 297 17.54 13.57 7.78
CA GLU A 297 16.94 12.33 8.28
C GLU A 297 16.13 11.62 7.18
N LYS A 298 15.24 12.35 6.50
CA LYS A 298 14.45 11.78 5.40
C LYS A 298 15.32 11.31 4.22
N ALA A 299 16.31 12.11 3.83
CA ALA A 299 17.23 11.75 2.75
C ALA A 299 18.00 10.46 3.08
N LYS A 300 18.47 10.31 4.33
CA LYS A 300 19.13 9.10 4.82
C LYS A 300 18.21 7.88 4.75
N LEU A 301 16.95 8.00 5.17
CA LEU A 301 15.97 6.91 5.08
C LEU A 301 15.72 6.48 3.64
N ASN A 302 15.53 7.43 2.72
CA ASN A 302 15.30 7.11 1.31
C ASN A 302 16.54 6.48 0.67
N GLN A 303 17.75 6.92 1.03
CA GLN A 303 19.01 6.30 0.60
C GLN A 303 19.12 4.85 1.09
N LEU A 304 18.82 4.58 2.36
CA LEU A 304 18.86 3.23 2.93
C LEU A 304 17.83 2.30 2.28
N ALA A 305 16.62 2.80 2.02
CA ALA A 305 15.56 2.05 1.34
C ALA A 305 15.98 1.65 -0.08
N ARG A 306 16.65 2.55 -0.82
CA ARG A 306 17.19 2.26 -2.16
C ARG A 306 18.35 1.28 -2.13
N GLN A 307 19.31 1.49 -1.23
CA GLN A 307 20.53 0.68 -1.19
C GLN A 307 20.25 -0.77 -0.80
N TYR A 308 19.23 -1.01 0.03
CA TYR A 308 18.92 -2.32 0.59
C TYR A 308 17.47 -2.74 0.29
N ASP A 309 17.00 -2.62 -0.94
CA ASP A 309 15.65 -3.07 -1.31
C ASP A 309 15.53 -4.62 -1.24
N ASP A 310 14.62 -5.12 -0.39
CA ASP A 310 14.37 -6.56 -0.21
C ASP A 310 13.49 -7.15 -1.32
N SER A 311 12.79 -6.31 -2.08
CA SER A 311 11.71 -6.71 -2.99
C SER A 311 12.04 -6.30 -4.42
N HIS A 312 13.19 -6.76 -4.93
CA HIS A 312 13.52 -6.53 -6.34
C HIS A 312 12.42 -7.12 -7.22
N LYS A 313 11.57 -6.25 -7.77
CA LYS A 313 10.51 -6.55 -8.72
C LYS A 313 10.93 -5.98 -10.07
N PRO A 314 11.78 -6.69 -10.83
CA PRO A 314 12.38 -6.13 -12.04
C PRO A 314 11.35 -5.58 -13.02
N LEU A 315 10.22 -6.27 -13.18
CA LEU A 315 9.14 -5.84 -14.08
C LEU A 315 8.53 -4.50 -13.68
N GLN A 316 8.33 -4.27 -12.38
CA GLN A 316 7.83 -3.00 -11.88
C GLN A 316 8.89 -1.90 -12.08
N ALA A 317 10.14 -2.17 -11.70
CA ALA A 317 11.24 -1.22 -11.82
C ALA A 317 11.47 -0.77 -13.28
N ILE A 318 11.51 -1.70 -14.24
CA ILE A 318 11.69 -1.32 -15.66
C ILE A 318 10.47 -0.60 -16.23
N SER A 319 9.26 -0.85 -15.70
CA SER A 319 8.06 -0.13 -16.13
C SER A 319 8.10 1.33 -15.67
N GLU A 320 8.50 1.56 -14.41
CA GLU A 320 8.68 2.91 -13.85
C GLU A 320 9.81 3.67 -14.58
N LEU A 321 10.92 3.00 -14.88
CA LEU A 321 12.02 3.59 -15.66
C LEU A 321 11.61 3.94 -17.09
N ALA A 322 10.80 3.10 -17.74
CA ALA A 322 10.31 3.37 -19.09
C ALA A 322 9.40 4.60 -19.13
N GLU A 323 8.61 4.83 -18.08
CA GLU A 323 7.76 6.00 -17.93
C GLU A 323 8.59 7.27 -17.65
N LEU A 324 9.55 7.20 -16.72
CA LEU A 324 10.44 8.34 -16.43
C LEU A 324 11.23 8.80 -17.66
N HIS A 325 11.64 7.87 -18.52
CA HIS A 325 12.38 8.19 -19.73
C HIS A 325 11.55 8.96 -20.77
N GLN A 326 10.21 8.97 -20.66
CA GLN A 326 9.36 9.83 -21.49
C GLN A 326 9.52 11.31 -21.11
N TYR A 327 9.99 11.60 -19.89
CA TYR A 327 10.18 12.96 -19.39
C TYR A 327 11.66 13.35 -19.25
N PHE A 328 12.55 12.38 -19.02
CA PHE A 328 13.94 12.62 -18.64
C PHE A 328 14.92 11.78 -19.46
N SER A 329 16.14 12.28 -19.60
CA SER A 329 17.23 11.50 -20.16
C SER A 329 17.64 10.36 -19.20
N TRP A 330 18.21 9.27 -19.74
CA TRP A 330 18.77 8.20 -18.91
C TRP A 330 19.83 8.70 -17.92
N ASP A 331 20.62 9.71 -18.29
CA ASP A 331 21.64 10.29 -17.42
C ASP A 331 21.01 11.03 -16.23
N ASP A 332 19.90 11.74 -16.44
CA ASP A 332 19.23 12.46 -15.35
C ASP A 332 18.49 11.51 -14.42
N ILE A 333 17.87 10.44 -14.96
CA ILE A 333 17.32 9.34 -14.16
C ILE A 333 18.41 8.69 -13.32
N ALA A 334 19.57 8.38 -13.92
CA ALA A 334 20.68 7.76 -13.21
C ALA A 334 21.21 8.64 -12.07
N LYS A 335 21.35 9.96 -12.29
CA LYS A 335 21.75 10.91 -11.24
C LYS A 335 20.75 10.93 -10.09
N ALA A 336 19.45 11.01 -10.40
CA ALA A 336 18.38 11.03 -9.40
C ALA A 336 18.31 9.72 -8.58
N CYS A 337 18.68 8.59 -9.18
CA CYS A 337 18.78 7.31 -8.46
C CYS A 337 19.91 7.27 -7.42
N VAL A 338 21.00 8.03 -7.62
CA VAL A 338 22.20 7.98 -6.77
C VAL A 338 22.12 8.95 -5.60
N SER A 339 21.62 10.17 -5.82
CA SER A 339 21.59 11.23 -4.81
C SER A 339 20.23 11.90 -4.78
N GLU A 340 19.59 11.90 -3.61
CA GLU A 340 18.40 12.68 -3.34
C GLU A 340 18.80 13.85 -2.44
N THR A 341 18.46 15.06 -2.85
CA THR A 341 18.85 16.28 -2.13
C THR A 341 17.61 17.14 -1.91
N LEU A 342 16.83 16.78 -0.90
CA LEU A 342 15.73 17.60 -0.44
C LEU A 342 16.30 18.86 0.22
N THR A 343 15.96 20.03 -0.31
CA THR A 343 16.38 21.33 0.24
C THR A 343 15.22 22.05 0.90
N GLN A 344 15.53 22.99 1.78
CA GLN A 344 14.51 23.89 2.34
C GLN A 344 13.74 24.62 1.22
N GLN A 345 14.45 25.11 0.20
CA GLN A 345 13.84 25.86 -0.90
C GLN A 345 12.83 25.01 -1.67
N SER A 346 13.23 23.81 -2.12
CA SER A 346 12.34 22.90 -2.84
C SER A 346 11.10 22.51 -2.04
N LEU A 347 11.25 22.32 -0.72
CA LEU A 347 10.13 22.02 0.17
C LEU A 347 9.20 23.23 0.34
N CYS A 348 9.73 24.43 0.54
CA CYS A 348 8.95 25.67 0.63
C CYS A 348 8.19 25.97 -0.67
N ASP A 349 8.84 25.78 -1.83
CA ASP A 349 8.22 25.98 -3.13
C ASP A 349 7.05 25.01 -3.36
N ALA A 350 7.19 23.75 -2.94
CA ALA A 350 6.08 22.80 -2.96
C ALA A 350 4.96 23.19 -1.99
N LEU A 351 5.29 23.59 -0.75
CA LEU A 351 4.32 24.02 0.27
C LEU A 351 3.56 25.30 -0.10
N ALA A 352 4.08 26.13 -1.00
CA ALA A 352 3.42 27.35 -1.47
C ALA A 352 2.07 27.07 -2.18
N TYR A 353 1.89 25.86 -2.72
CA TYR A 353 0.63 25.44 -3.34
C TYR A 353 -0.41 24.92 -2.33
N PHE A 354 -0.03 24.67 -1.08
CA PHE A 354 -0.93 24.14 -0.05
C PHE A 354 -1.67 25.27 0.67
N THR A 355 -2.60 25.91 -0.04
CA THR A 355 -3.39 27.05 0.46
C THR A 355 -4.90 26.75 0.42
N PRO A 356 -5.71 27.39 1.27
CA PRO A 356 -7.17 27.26 1.24
C PRO A 356 -7.77 27.64 -0.11
N ALA A 357 -7.23 28.67 -0.77
CA ALA A 357 -7.71 29.11 -2.08
C ALA A 357 -7.43 28.08 -3.19
N ASN A 358 -6.38 27.27 -3.04
CA ASN A 358 -5.99 26.25 -4.02
C ASN A 358 -6.55 24.85 -3.72
N MET A 359 -7.38 24.71 -2.67
CA MET A 359 -7.91 23.41 -2.27
C MET A 359 -9.26 23.11 -2.93
N ARG A 360 -9.58 21.83 -3.06
CA ARG A 360 -10.90 21.31 -3.43
C ARG A 360 -11.25 20.19 -2.47
N VAL A 361 -12.43 20.22 -1.86
CA VAL A 361 -12.81 19.28 -0.80
C VAL A 361 -13.98 18.41 -1.26
N LYS A 362 -13.78 17.10 -1.41
CA LYS A 362 -14.87 16.16 -1.71
C LYS A 362 -15.44 15.62 -0.40
N VAL A 363 -16.74 15.81 -0.17
CA VAL A 363 -17.49 15.25 0.96
C VAL A 363 -18.37 14.12 0.44
N ILE A 364 -18.03 12.89 0.82
CA ILE A 364 -18.72 11.69 0.34
C ILE A 364 -19.49 11.08 1.51
N ALA A 365 -20.81 11.26 1.53
CA ALA A 365 -21.68 10.71 2.57
C ALA A 365 -23.13 10.59 2.07
N GLN A 366 -23.91 9.71 2.70
CA GLN A 366 -25.35 9.61 2.42
C GLN A 366 -26.08 10.89 2.85
N SER A 367 -27.12 11.26 2.11
CA SER A 367 -27.99 12.41 2.43
C SER A 367 -27.29 13.77 2.45
N VAL A 368 -26.15 13.90 1.78
CA VAL A 368 -25.56 15.22 1.49
C VAL A 368 -26.40 15.97 0.47
N HIS A 369 -26.38 17.30 0.52
CA HIS A 369 -27.07 18.13 -0.47
C HIS A 369 -26.45 17.94 -1.85
N THR A 370 -27.28 17.62 -2.85
CA THR A 370 -26.88 17.43 -4.25
C THR A 370 -27.83 18.17 -5.20
N THR A 371 -27.31 18.68 -6.32
CA THR A 371 -28.09 19.47 -7.31
C THR A 371 -27.89 19.02 -8.76
N LYS A 372 -26.87 18.20 -9.00
CA LYS A 372 -26.48 17.70 -10.32
C LYS A 372 -26.39 16.18 -10.28
N ARG A 373 -26.44 15.56 -11.46
CA ARG A 373 -26.11 14.14 -11.64
C ARG A 373 -25.06 14.02 -12.72
N CYS A 374 -24.03 13.22 -12.50
CA CYS A 374 -22.95 13.08 -13.46
C CYS A 374 -23.40 12.30 -14.69
N ALA A 375 -22.79 12.58 -15.83
CA ALA A 375 -22.99 11.80 -17.05
C ALA A 375 -22.55 10.34 -16.84
N TYR A 376 -23.12 9.43 -17.64
CA TYR A 376 -22.80 7.99 -17.68
C TYR A 376 -23.21 7.20 -16.42
N TYR A 377 -22.74 7.61 -15.23
CA TYR A 377 -22.92 6.86 -13.98
C TYR A 377 -24.08 7.34 -13.09
N ASP A 378 -24.72 8.47 -13.43
CA ASP A 378 -25.92 8.96 -12.75
C ASP A 378 -25.72 9.16 -11.22
N ALA A 379 -24.51 9.58 -10.84
CA ALA A 379 -24.16 9.86 -9.45
C ALA A 379 -24.53 11.30 -9.08
N ALA A 380 -25.22 11.47 -7.94
CA ALA A 380 -25.67 12.77 -7.49
C ALA A 380 -24.53 13.54 -6.81
N TYR A 381 -24.39 14.82 -7.15
CA TYR A 381 -23.39 15.70 -6.56
C TYR A 381 -23.82 17.18 -6.54
N ALA A 382 -23.14 18.02 -5.75
CA ALA A 382 -23.22 19.48 -5.81
C ALA A 382 -21.83 20.08 -5.68
N ILE A 383 -21.67 21.33 -6.13
CA ILE A 383 -20.45 22.12 -5.97
C ILE A 383 -20.83 23.40 -5.25
N GLU A 384 -20.16 23.68 -4.15
CA GLU A 384 -20.44 24.82 -3.28
C GLU A 384 -19.12 25.57 -3.02
N PRO A 385 -19.00 26.86 -3.41
CA PRO A 385 -17.80 27.63 -3.10
C PRO A 385 -17.70 27.90 -1.60
N TYR A 386 -16.49 27.83 -1.05
CA TYR A 386 -16.26 28.30 0.32
C TYR A 386 -16.36 29.81 0.40
N THR A 387 -16.87 30.31 1.53
CA THR A 387 -16.91 31.75 1.78
C THR A 387 -15.51 32.30 2.01
N ALA A 388 -15.31 33.58 1.69
CA ALA A 388 -14.04 34.27 1.98
C ALA A 388 -13.65 34.16 3.47
N GLN A 389 -14.63 34.22 4.38
CA GLN A 389 -14.40 34.07 5.81
C GLN A 389 -13.81 32.69 6.17
N GLN A 390 -14.32 31.61 5.59
CA GLN A 390 -13.78 30.26 5.81
C GLN A 390 -12.36 30.14 5.26
N LEU A 391 -12.12 30.62 4.04
CA LEU A 391 -10.80 30.58 3.42
C LEU A 391 -9.77 31.39 4.22
N THR A 392 -10.12 32.59 4.69
CA THR A 392 -9.25 33.39 5.55
C THR A 392 -8.98 32.72 6.89
N ALA A 393 -9.98 32.10 7.51
CA ALA A 393 -9.80 31.39 8.78
C ALA A 393 -8.78 30.24 8.66
N TRP A 394 -8.78 29.52 7.54
CA TRP A 394 -7.83 28.45 7.29
C TRP A 394 -6.46 28.92 6.79
N GLN A 395 -6.36 30.16 6.30
CA GLN A 395 -5.08 30.78 5.96
C GLN A 395 -4.25 31.06 7.22
N THR A 396 -4.92 31.34 8.34
CA THR A 396 -4.32 31.49 9.67
C THR A 396 -4.97 30.50 10.64
N PRO A 397 -4.64 29.20 10.53
CA PRO A 397 -5.33 28.14 11.25
C PRO A 397 -5.19 28.32 12.76
N SER A 398 -6.27 28.01 13.49
CA SER A 398 -6.25 28.01 14.95
C SER A 398 -5.31 26.92 15.47
N PRO A 399 -4.45 27.21 16.46
CA PRO A 399 -3.50 26.24 16.98
C PRO A 399 -4.17 24.99 17.58
N VAL A 400 -3.61 23.82 17.27
CA VAL A 400 -4.03 22.53 17.84
C VAL A 400 -2.89 21.98 18.70
N GLN A 401 -2.92 22.27 20.01
CA GLN A 401 -1.83 21.92 20.95
C GLN A 401 -1.46 20.43 20.99
N ALA A 402 -2.42 19.55 20.69
CA ALA A 402 -2.19 18.11 20.66
C ALA A 402 -1.36 17.64 19.45
N ILE A 403 -1.21 18.50 18.43
CA ILE A 403 -0.43 18.22 17.22
C ILE A 403 0.94 18.90 17.35
N PHE A 404 2.00 18.13 17.16
CA PHE A 404 3.38 18.62 17.17
C PHE A 404 4.27 17.81 16.23
N MET A 405 5.35 18.42 15.73
CA MET A 405 6.32 17.75 14.87
C MET A 405 7.13 16.72 15.66
N SER A 406 7.28 15.51 15.10
CA SER A 406 8.04 14.42 15.72
C SER A 406 9.49 14.82 16.03
N PRO A 407 10.08 14.43 17.16
CA PRO A 407 11.52 14.64 17.43
C PRO A 407 12.36 13.63 16.61
N PRO A 408 13.71 13.77 16.60
CA PRO A 408 14.60 12.85 15.88
C PRO A 408 14.29 11.39 16.13
N ASN A 409 14.36 10.58 15.08
CA ASN A 409 13.96 9.18 15.15
C ASN A 409 15.05 8.34 15.84
N PRO A 410 14.78 7.77 17.03
CA PRO A 410 15.79 7.03 17.80
C PRO A 410 16.18 5.69 17.17
N PHE A 411 15.46 5.24 16.13
CA PHE A 411 15.68 3.96 15.47
C PHE A 411 16.54 4.05 14.20
N ILE A 412 17.02 5.25 13.84
CA ILE A 412 17.95 5.43 12.72
C ILE A 412 19.37 5.27 13.24
N GLY A 413 20.08 4.27 12.72
CA GLY A 413 21.45 3.95 13.12
C GLY A 413 22.50 4.85 12.46
N ASP A 414 23.67 4.95 13.10
CA ASP A 414 24.82 5.66 12.52
C ASP A 414 25.51 4.87 11.41
N SER A 415 25.48 3.53 11.48
CA SER A 415 26.13 2.65 10.49
C SER A 415 25.35 1.35 10.23
N TYR A 416 25.45 0.88 8.98
CA TYR A 416 24.80 -0.34 8.48
C TYR A 416 25.86 -1.20 7.78
N SER A 417 26.55 -2.04 8.54
CA SER A 417 27.67 -2.86 8.04
C SER A 417 27.38 -4.35 8.10
N LEU A 418 27.92 -5.10 7.15
CA LEU A 418 27.89 -6.56 7.18
C LEU A 418 28.84 -7.11 8.24
N CYS A 419 28.35 -8.08 8.99
CA CYS A 419 29.12 -8.84 9.95
C CYS A 419 29.99 -9.88 9.22
N LYS A 420 31.11 -10.26 9.84
CA LYS A 420 31.95 -11.33 9.32
C LYS A 420 31.21 -12.66 9.42
N HIS A 421 31.32 -13.48 8.38
CA HIS A 421 30.68 -14.78 8.34
C HIS A 421 31.34 -15.77 9.31
N GLU A 422 30.53 -16.43 10.11
CA GLU A 422 30.85 -17.47 11.08
C GLU A 422 30.24 -18.80 10.62
N ALA A 423 31.03 -19.62 9.91
CA ALA A 423 30.55 -20.83 9.21
C ALA A 423 29.78 -21.84 10.12
N GLN A 424 30.05 -21.86 11.42
CA GLN A 424 29.33 -22.68 12.39
C GLN A 424 27.83 -22.37 12.44
N PHE A 425 27.43 -21.13 12.15
CA PHE A 425 26.05 -20.65 12.22
C PHE A 425 25.40 -20.53 10.84
N ALA A 426 25.95 -21.17 9.80
CA ALA A 426 25.34 -21.22 8.48
C ALA A 426 23.98 -21.95 8.46
N LEU A 427 23.75 -22.82 9.46
CA LEU A 427 22.46 -23.43 9.78
C LEU A 427 22.05 -23.07 11.21
N PRO A 428 20.76 -23.08 11.56
CA PRO A 428 20.31 -22.75 12.91
C PRO A 428 20.97 -23.64 13.98
N GLN A 429 21.68 -23.01 14.92
CA GLN A 429 22.28 -23.64 16.08
C GLN A 429 21.61 -23.14 17.35
N GLN A 430 21.37 -24.04 18.31
CA GLN A 430 20.87 -23.64 19.62
C GLN A 430 22.00 -22.97 20.40
N ILE A 431 21.80 -21.72 20.80
CA ILE A 431 22.80 -20.93 21.55
C ILE A 431 22.49 -20.85 23.04
N VAL A 432 21.22 -20.99 23.41
CA VAL A 432 20.76 -21.04 24.81
C VAL A 432 19.66 -22.09 24.94
N SER A 433 19.75 -22.91 25.99
CA SER A 433 18.69 -23.82 26.43
C SER A 433 18.61 -23.81 27.95
N ASN A 434 17.54 -23.20 28.47
CA ASN A 434 17.26 -23.05 29.88
C ASN A 434 15.83 -23.53 30.18
N LYS A 435 15.50 -23.74 31.45
CA LYS A 435 14.14 -24.12 31.83
C LYS A 435 13.15 -23.01 31.46
N GLY A 436 12.35 -23.25 30.43
CA GLY A 436 11.35 -22.31 29.96
C GLY A 436 11.83 -21.31 28.93
N PHE A 437 13.04 -21.47 28.39
CA PHE A 437 13.67 -20.49 27.53
C PHE A 437 14.67 -21.15 26.57
N ASP A 438 14.38 -21.13 25.28
CA ASP A 438 15.21 -21.74 24.25
C ASP A 438 15.41 -20.80 23.06
N PHE A 439 16.66 -20.62 22.62
CA PHE A 439 17.00 -19.71 21.53
C PHE A 439 17.98 -20.34 20.54
N TRP A 440 17.70 -20.08 19.26
CA TRP A 440 18.51 -20.49 18.12
C TRP A 440 19.04 -19.28 17.36
N PHE A 441 20.23 -19.42 16.80
CA PHE A 441 20.86 -18.43 15.94
C PHE A 441 21.28 -19.05 14.62
N CYS A 442 21.00 -18.32 13.54
CA CYS A 442 21.41 -18.64 12.18
C CYS A 442 21.94 -17.35 11.53
N GLN A 443 23.16 -17.36 11.03
CA GLN A 443 23.72 -16.18 10.38
C GLN A 443 23.41 -16.21 8.88
N ASP A 444 22.88 -15.11 8.34
CA ASP A 444 22.70 -14.98 6.90
C ASP A 444 24.06 -14.87 6.20
N HIS A 445 24.21 -15.64 5.12
CA HIS A 445 25.38 -15.67 4.24
C HIS A 445 24.98 -15.69 2.75
N ILE A 446 23.68 -15.61 2.46
CA ILE A 446 23.11 -15.70 1.12
C ILE A 446 22.82 -14.30 0.58
N PHE A 447 22.13 -13.48 1.37
CA PHE A 447 21.60 -12.20 0.88
C PHE A 447 22.58 -11.04 1.04
N ASN A 448 23.54 -11.13 1.97
CA ASN A 448 24.59 -10.12 2.19
C ASN A 448 24.03 -8.70 2.38
N VAL A 449 22.94 -8.57 3.13
CA VAL A 449 22.31 -7.30 3.49
C VAL A 449 22.41 -7.06 5.00
N PRO A 450 22.47 -5.81 5.49
CA PRO A 450 22.57 -5.50 6.91
C PRO A 450 21.22 -5.63 7.64
N LYS A 451 20.51 -6.72 7.37
CA LYS A 451 19.17 -6.98 7.83
C LYS A 451 19.07 -8.33 8.52
N GLY A 452 17.97 -8.54 9.22
CA GLY A 452 17.62 -9.83 9.77
C GLY A 452 16.22 -9.86 10.35
N ASP A 453 15.88 -11.02 10.86
CA ASP A 453 14.61 -11.36 11.47
C ASP A 453 14.85 -11.90 12.88
N ILE A 454 14.07 -11.42 13.85
CA ILE A 454 14.02 -11.98 15.19
C ILE A 454 12.61 -12.45 15.47
N PHE A 455 12.47 -13.75 15.72
CA PHE A 455 11.22 -14.37 16.16
C PHE A 455 11.33 -14.66 17.65
N VAL A 456 10.35 -14.20 18.44
CA VAL A 456 10.20 -14.54 19.86
C VAL A 456 8.76 -14.97 20.10
N SER A 457 8.58 -16.23 20.46
CA SER A 457 7.27 -16.84 20.70
C SER A 457 7.05 -17.05 22.18
N PHE A 458 5.88 -16.64 22.67
CA PHE A 458 5.44 -16.84 24.04
C PHE A 458 4.34 -17.91 24.07
N ASP A 459 4.67 -19.05 24.65
CA ASP A 459 3.71 -20.10 24.98
C ASP A 459 3.19 -19.86 26.40
N ILE A 460 1.94 -19.42 26.48
CA ILE A 460 1.28 -18.96 27.71
C ILE A 460 0.01 -19.77 27.91
N PRO A 461 0.02 -20.82 28.77
CA PRO A 461 -1.13 -21.70 28.97
C PRO A 461 -2.42 -20.96 29.32
N SER A 462 -2.35 -19.90 30.14
CA SER A 462 -3.51 -19.11 30.55
C SER A 462 -4.20 -18.34 29.42
N LEU A 463 -3.60 -18.29 28.22
CA LEU A 463 -4.15 -17.65 27.02
C LEU A 463 -4.75 -18.64 25.99
N ALA A 464 -4.75 -19.94 26.30
CA ALA A 464 -4.99 -20.99 25.31
C ALA A 464 -5.84 -22.18 25.80
N GLN A 465 -6.35 -22.20 27.04
CA GLN A 465 -7.06 -23.39 27.56
C GLN A 465 -8.49 -23.54 27.03
N ASN A 466 -9.19 -22.42 26.80
CA ASN A 466 -10.58 -22.44 26.38
C ASN A 466 -10.93 -21.23 25.51
N ILE A 467 -12.11 -21.30 24.88
CA ILE A 467 -12.55 -20.30 23.91
C ILE A 467 -12.68 -18.89 24.50
N HIS A 468 -13.08 -18.75 25.77
CA HIS A 468 -13.20 -17.44 26.42
C HIS A 468 -11.83 -16.79 26.62
N GLN A 469 -10.81 -17.56 27.02
CA GLN A 469 -9.43 -17.07 27.11
C GLN A 469 -8.86 -16.71 25.73
N VAL A 470 -9.15 -17.51 24.70
CA VAL A 470 -8.71 -17.22 23.33
C VAL A 470 -9.40 -15.96 22.79
N ALA A 471 -10.68 -15.76 23.10
CA ALA A 471 -11.43 -14.55 22.76
C ALA A 471 -10.85 -13.31 23.48
N ALA A 472 -10.61 -13.41 24.79
CA ALA A 472 -9.99 -12.32 25.57
C ALA A 472 -8.55 -12.01 25.08
N LYS A 473 -7.73 -13.03 24.77
CA LYS A 473 -6.42 -12.87 24.12
C LYS A 473 -6.56 -12.12 22.78
N ARG A 474 -7.53 -12.49 21.95
CA ARG A 474 -7.74 -11.86 20.64
C ARG A 474 -8.05 -10.37 20.79
N LEU A 475 -8.93 -10.02 21.74
CA LEU A 475 -9.26 -8.63 22.04
C LEU A 475 -8.06 -7.87 22.62
N TRP A 476 -7.33 -8.47 23.55
CA TRP A 476 -6.11 -7.88 24.12
C TRP A 476 -5.05 -7.62 23.05
N LEU A 477 -4.76 -8.59 22.18
CA LEU A 477 -3.79 -8.43 21.08
C LEU A 477 -4.22 -7.37 20.06
N ALA A 478 -5.53 -7.28 19.76
CA ALA A 478 -6.03 -6.25 18.85
C ALA A 478 -5.89 -4.85 19.45
N ALA A 479 -6.18 -4.68 20.75
CA ALA A 479 -5.94 -3.42 21.45
C ALA A 479 -4.45 -3.10 21.60
N LEU A 480 -3.62 -4.10 21.86
CA LEU A 480 -2.17 -3.98 21.96
C LEU A 480 -1.56 -3.53 20.63
N ASN A 481 -1.95 -4.13 19.50
CA ASN A 481 -1.45 -3.72 18.19
C ASN A 481 -1.81 -2.26 17.88
N ASP A 482 -3.01 -1.81 18.24
CA ASP A 482 -3.42 -0.41 18.08
C ASP A 482 -2.54 0.55 18.91
N PHE A 483 -2.26 0.18 20.17
CA PHE A 483 -1.37 0.92 21.05
C PHE A 483 0.08 0.98 20.56
N LEU A 484 0.61 -0.16 20.09
CA LEU A 484 1.98 -0.25 19.62
C LEU A 484 2.19 0.52 18.32
N GLN A 485 1.20 0.53 17.41
CA GLN A 485 1.25 1.29 16.16
C GLN A 485 1.62 2.75 16.42
N GLY A 486 0.85 3.45 17.26
CA GLY A 486 1.10 4.86 17.58
C GLY A 486 2.41 5.13 18.35
N ARG A 487 2.96 4.12 19.05
CA ARG A 487 4.19 4.24 19.85
C ARG A 487 5.46 3.95 19.03
N PHE A 488 5.39 2.98 18.13
CA PHE A 488 6.53 2.44 17.39
C PHE A 488 6.46 2.69 15.87
N TYR A 489 5.53 3.50 15.38
CA TYR A 489 5.47 3.92 13.96
C TYR A 489 6.81 4.45 13.43
N ARG A 490 7.56 5.20 14.25
CA ARG A 490 8.90 5.70 13.90
C ARG A 490 9.92 4.57 13.64
N ALA A 491 9.76 3.40 14.28
CA ALA A 491 10.59 2.25 13.96
C ALA A 491 10.31 1.75 12.52
N GLU A 492 9.03 1.69 12.12
CA GLU A 492 8.65 1.29 10.76
C GLU A 492 9.19 2.27 9.71
N ILE A 493 9.14 3.57 9.99
CA ILE A 493 9.75 4.61 9.17
C ILE A 493 11.27 4.40 9.01
N ALA A 494 11.94 3.92 10.07
CA ALA A 494 13.37 3.61 10.06
C ALA A 494 13.71 2.28 9.35
N GLY A 495 12.74 1.62 8.71
CA GLY A 495 12.93 0.32 8.07
C GLY A 495 13.01 -0.84 9.06
N LEU A 496 12.44 -0.67 10.27
CA LEU A 496 12.27 -1.72 11.27
C LEU A 496 10.78 -2.06 11.40
N HIS A 497 10.37 -3.16 10.81
CA HIS A 497 8.99 -3.62 10.91
C HIS A 497 8.86 -4.60 12.08
N TYR A 498 7.68 -4.65 12.67
CA TYR A 498 7.36 -5.64 13.66
C TYR A 498 5.94 -6.18 13.44
N ARG A 499 5.70 -7.39 13.92
CA ARG A 499 4.37 -8.00 13.92
C ARG A 499 4.17 -8.73 15.23
N ILE A 500 3.03 -8.49 15.87
CA ILE A 500 2.57 -9.28 16.99
C ILE A 500 1.30 -10.00 16.60
N TYR A 501 1.31 -11.32 16.73
CA TYR A 501 0.19 -12.14 16.33
C TYR A 501 -0.04 -13.30 17.29
N GLY A 502 -1.31 -13.61 17.53
CA GLY A 502 -1.71 -14.74 18.35
C GLY A 502 -1.53 -16.05 17.60
N HIS A 503 -1.08 -17.08 18.30
CA HIS A 503 -1.08 -18.47 17.84
C HIS A 503 -1.76 -19.37 18.90
N GLN A 504 -1.79 -20.67 18.64
CA GLN A 504 -2.48 -21.68 19.47
C GLN A 504 -1.96 -21.79 20.92
N GLY A 505 -0.74 -21.34 21.18
CA GLY A 505 -0.10 -21.41 22.51
C GLY A 505 -0.04 -20.07 23.23
N GLY A 506 -0.27 -18.95 22.54
CA GLY A 506 -0.06 -17.62 23.09
C GLY A 506 0.08 -16.60 21.95
N PHE A 507 1.21 -15.91 21.89
CA PHE A 507 1.51 -14.93 20.84
C PHE A 507 3.00 -14.91 20.48
N SER A 508 3.32 -14.45 19.28
CA SER A 508 4.70 -14.26 18.84
C SER A 508 4.94 -12.80 18.45
N ILE A 509 6.15 -12.34 18.74
CA ILE A 509 6.74 -11.11 18.24
C ILE A 509 7.67 -11.49 17.10
N HIS A 510 7.55 -10.81 15.97
CA HIS A 510 8.49 -10.91 14.86
C HIS A 510 8.97 -9.50 14.55
N THR A 511 10.27 -9.24 14.68
CA THR A 511 10.90 -8.02 14.17
C THR A 511 11.68 -8.34 12.91
N ARG A 512 11.68 -7.43 11.93
CA ARG A 512 12.46 -7.56 10.69
C ARG A 512 12.96 -6.20 10.23
N GLY A 513 14.06 -6.19 9.49
CA GLY A 513 14.63 -4.96 8.94
C GLY A 513 16.11 -4.81 9.27
N PHE A 514 16.58 -3.58 9.44
CA PHE A 514 18.00 -3.32 9.72
C PHE A 514 18.47 -3.90 11.06
N SER A 515 19.57 -4.66 11.06
CA SER A 515 19.95 -5.51 12.20
C SER A 515 20.43 -4.73 13.44
N ALA A 516 21.00 -3.54 13.26
CA ALA A 516 21.68 -2.81 14.33
C ALA A 516 20.74 -2.31 15.44
N GLN A 517 19.48 -1.96 15.13
CA GLN A 517 18.52 -1.35 16.07
C GLN A 517 17.41 -2.32 16.49
N GLN A 518 17.32 -3.50 15.87
CA GLN A 518 16.27 -4.47 16.17
C GLN A 518 16.29 -4.98 17.61
N GLY A 519 17.47 -5.21 18.20
CA GLY A 519 17.56 -5.64 19.60
C GLY A 519 16.95 -4.63 20.57
N GLN A 520 17.18 -3.33 20.33
CA GLN A 520 16.59 -2.25 21.12
C GLN A 520 15.06 -2.18 20.93
N LEU A 521 14.59 -2.29 19.68
CA LEU A 521 13.16 -2.34 19.38
C LEU A 521 12.48 -3.51 20.09
N LEU A 522 13.05 -4.71 20.01
CA LEU A 522 12.52 -5.90 20.67
C LEU A 522 12.39 -5.71 22.18
N ASN A 523 13.40 -5.14 22.83
CA ASN A 523 13.35 -4.82 24.26
C ASN A 523 12.20 -3.88 24.59
N HIS A 524 12.05 -2.79 23.83
CA HIS A 524 10.96 -1.83 24.03
C HIS A 524 9.58 -2.46 23.77
N LEU A 525 9.47 -3.37 22.79
CA LEU A 525 8.24 -4.11 22.52
C LEU A 525 7.88 -5.01 23.70
N ILE A 526 8.81 -5.81 24.22
CA ILE A 526 8.57 -6.69 25.37
C ILE A 526 8.11 -5.87 26.59
N ASP A 527 8.78 -4.75 26.89
CA ASP A 527 8.39 -3.88 28.00
C ASP A 527 6.99 -3.29 27.80
N ALA A 528 6.68 -2.81 26.59
CA ALA A 528 5.37 -2.27 26.25
C ALA A 528 4.27 -3.33 26.36
N ILE A 529 4.53 -4.56 25.90
CA ILE A 529 3.58 -5.68 25.97
C ILE A 529 3.26 -6.05 27.42
N LYS A 530 4.27 -6.16 28.28
CA LYS A 530 4.08 -6.50 29.69
C LYS A 530 3.38 -5.35 30.45
N GLY A 531 3.64 -4.11 30.07
CA GLY A 531 3.06 -2.92 30.69
C GLY A 531 1.65 -2.55 30.19
N PHE A 532 1.20 -3.09 29.06
CA PHE A 532 -0.04 -2.65 28.43
C PHE A 532 -1.30 -3.20 29.11
N THR A 533 -2.27 -2.32 29.34
CA THR A 533 -3.65 -2.67 29.71
C THR A 533 -4.57 -1.69 28.97
N PRO A 534 -5.53 -2.17 28.17
CA PRO A 534 -6.45 -1.29 27.46
C PRO A 534 -7.37 -0.57 28.44
N ASP A 535 -7.85 0.63 28.07
CA ASP A 535 -8.94 1.30 28.78
C ASP A 535 -10.32 0.78 28.30
N PRO A 536 -11.42 1.06 29.05
CA PRO A 536 -12.75 0.56 28.71
C PRO A 536 -13.29 1.03 27.35
N GLN A 537 -12.91 2.23 26.89
CA GLN A 537 -13.35 2.76 25.61
C GLN A 537 -12.65 2.03 24.46
N THR A 538 -11.33 1.87 24.54
CA THR A 538 -10.53 1.09 23.58
C THR A 538 -11.02 -0.35 23.50
N PHE A 539 -11.31 -0.98 24.65
CA PHE A 539 -11.88 -2.32 24.71
C PHE A 539 -13.17 -2.43 23.89
N LYS A 540 -14.14 -1.54 24.11
CA LYS A 540 -15.44 -1.58 23.43
C LYS A 540 -15.30 -1.38 21.93
N GLN A 541 -14.41 -0.47 21.50
CA GLN A 541 -14.13 -0.24 20.09
C GLN A 541 -13.52 -1.49 19.43
N VAL A 542 -12.50 -2.08 20.04
CA VAL A 542 -11.85 -3.29 19.55
C VAL A 542 -12.82 -4.47 19.51
N GLN A 543 -13.68 -4.61 20.52
CA GLN A 543 -14.71 -5.65 20.55
C GLN A 543 -15.66 -5.54 19.35
N LEU A 544 -16.18 -4.34 19.07
CA LEU A 544 -17.04 -4.09 17.90
C LEU A 544 -16.32 -4.44 16.59
N MET A 545 -15.08 -3.98 16.42
CA MET A 545 -14.29 -4.27 15.21
C MET A 545 -14.01 -5.76 15.02
N GLN A 546 -13.67 -6.47 16.10
CA GLN A 546 -13.42 -7.91 16.04
C GLN A 546 -14.70 -8.70 15.76
N CYS A 547 -15.84 -8.30 16.34
CA CYS A 547 -17.14 -8.88 16.01
C CYS A 547 -17.48 -8.71 14.53
N GLN A 548 -17.29 -7.51 13.98
CA GLN A 548 -17.54 -7.23 12.57
C GLN A 548 -16.61 -8.06 11.65
N SER A 549 -15.32 -8.15 11.98
CA SER A 549 -14.36 -8.98 11.25
C SER A 549 -14.75 -10.47 11.24
N LEU A 550 -15.21 -11.00 12.37
CA LEU A 550 -15.68 -12.38 12.48
C LEU A 550 -16.99 -12.59 11.70
N HIS A 551 -17.94 -11.65 11.75
CA HIS A 551 -19.14 -11.71 10.89
C HIS A 551 -18.79 -11.75 9.41
N ASN A 552 -17.86 -10.89 8.95
CA ASN A 552 -17.41 -10.90 7.56
C ASN A 552 -16.73 -12.23 7.19
N THR A 553 -15.99 -12.84 8.13
CA THR A 553 -15.37 -14.15 7.94
C THR A 553 -16.42 -15.25 7.72
N LEU A 554 -17.56 -15.18 8.42
CA LEU A 554 -18.69 -16.10 8.23
C LEU A 554 -19.37 -15.93 6.86
N LEU A 555 -19.19 -14.79 6.19
CA LEU A 555 -19.69 -14.54 4.83
C LEU A 555 -18.74 -15.02 3.72
N ASN A 556 -17.54 -15.49 4.07
CA ASN A 556 -16.56 -15.99 3.09
C ASN A 556 -17.12 -17.13 2.21
N LYS A 557 -16.50 -17.31 1.04
CA LYS A 557 -16.83 -18.39 0.08
C LYS A 557 -16.86 -19.76 0.77
N PRO A 558 -17.76 -20.70 0.36
CA PRO A 558 -17.91 -22.01 1.00
C PRO A 558 -16.60 -22.79 1.20
N ILE A 559 -15.68 -22.73 0.22
CA ILE A 559 -14.37 -23.40 0.30
C ILE A 559 -13.52 -22.93 1.49
N ASN A 560 -13.56 -21.63 1.82
CA ASN A 560 -12.82 -21.08 2.96
C ASN A 560 -13.42 -21.56 4.29
N ARG A 561 -14.75 -21.72 4.35
CA ARG A 561 -15.44 -22.26 5.53
C ARG A 561 -15.08 -23.73 5.75
N LEU A 562 -14.98 -24.51 4.67
CA LEU A 562 -14.56 -25.91 4.73
C LEU A 562 -13.13 -26.07 5.27
N PHE A 563 -12.16 -25.28 4.76
CA PHE A 563 -10.79 -25.30 5.29
C PHE A 563 -10.72 -24.84 6.75
N SER A 564 -11.47 -23.81 7.13
CA SER A 564 -11.54 -23.36 8.53
C SER A 564 -12.07 -24.46 9.45
N ARG A 565 -13.11 -25.19 9.04
CA ARG A 565 -13.66 -26.30 9.82
C ARG A 565 -12.69 -27.48 9.89
N LEU A 566 -12.00 -27.80 8.79
CA LEU A 566 -10.97 -28.82 8.77
C LEU A 566 -9.83 -28.51 9.77
N SER A 567 -9.39 -27.25 9.84
CA SER A 567 -8.39 -26.82 10.83
C SER A 567 -8.86 -27.06 12.26
N VAL A 568 -10.13 -26.77 12.58
CA VAL A 568 -10.72 -27.04 13.90
C VAL A 568 -10.72 -28.54 14.23
N LEU A 569 -11.01 -29.41 13.25
CA LEU A 569 -11.03 -30.86 13.45
C LEU A 569 -9.63 -31.45 13.64
N ILE A 570 -8.62 -30.92 12.93
CA ILE A 570 -7.26 -31.45 12.94
C ILE A 570 -6.44 -30.86 14.09
N GLN A 571 -6.65 -29.59 14.44
CA GLN A 571 -5.82 -28.86 15.40
C GLN A 571 -6.59 -28.62 16.70
N LYS A 572 -6.21 -29.31 17.77
CA LYS A 572 -6.96 -29.36 19.04
C LYS A 572 -7.17 -27.98 19.71
N ASN A 573 -6.26 -27.04 19.48
CA ASN A 573 -6.27 -25.70 20.10
C ASN A 573 -6.86 -24.61 19.17
N THR A 574 -7.70 -25.01 18.21
CA THR A 574 -8.35 -24.12 17.24
C THR A 574 -9.87 -24.13 17.43
N HIS A 575 -10.50 -22.96 17.40
CA HIS A 575 -11.94 -22.80 17.63
C HIS A 575 -12.66 -22.38 16.35
N ALA A 576 -13.94 -22.74 16.22
CA ALA A 576 -14.74 -22.36 15.06
C ALA A 576 -15.02 -20.84 15.07
N PRO A 577 -15.05 -20.16 13.91
CA PRO A 577 -15.34 -18.73 13.85
C PRO A 577 -16.68 -18.32 14.48
N VAL A 578 -17.70 -19.17 14.38
CA VAL A 578 -19.03 -18.91 14.98
C VAL A 578 -18.99 -18.94 16.50
N GLU A 579 -18.31 -19.92 17.09
CA GLU A 579 -18.13 -20.03 18.54
C GLU A 579 -17.24 -18.88 19.05
N MET A 580 -16.22 -18.51 18.27
CA MET A 580 -15.33 -17.40 18.59
C MET A 580 -16.08 -16.07 18.60
N LEU A 581 -16.99 -15.86 17.65
CA LEU A 581 -17.83 -14.68 17.58
C LEU A 581 -18.68 -14.54 18.85
N ASP A 582 -19.37 -15.60 19.23
CA ASP A 582 -20.18 -15.63 20.46
C ASP A 582 -19.33 -15.32 21.71
N ALA A 583 -18.16 -15.95 21.83
CA ALA A 583 -17.25 -15.70 22.95
C ALA A 583 -16.70 -14.26 22.98
N VAL A 584 -16.40 -13.66 21.82
CA VAL A 584 -15.94 -12.28 21.71
C VAL A 584 -17.05 -11.28 22.06
N GLN A 585 -18.28 -11.55 21.64
CA GLN A 585 -19.45 -10.71 21.95
C GLN A 585 -19.75 -10.66 23.45
N HIS A 586 -19.59 -11.77 24.15
CA HIS A 586 -19.89 -11.87 25.59
C HIS A 586 -18.70 -11.57 26.51
N CYS A 587 -17.49 -11.44 25.97
CA CYS A 587 -16.30 -11.09 26.75
C CYS A 587 -16.48 -9.72 27.41
N GLN A 588 -16.10 -9.62 28.69
CA GLN A 588 -16.17 -8.38 29.47
C GLN A 588 -14.77 -7.78 29.65
N PHE A 589 -14.71 -6.49 29.96
CA PHE A 589 -13.45 -5.77 30.20
C PHE A 589 -12.60 -6.44 31.29
N ASP A 590 -13.23 -6.82 32.41
CA ASP A 590 -12.58 -7.51 33.53
C ASP A 590 -11.94 -8.85 33.13
N ASP A 591 -12.44 -9.51 32.09
CA ASP A 591 -11.86 -10.77 31.61
C ASP A 591 -10.47 -10.54 30.98
N ILE A 592 -10.29 -9.42 30.27
CA ILE A 592 -9.00 -9.03 29.72
C ILE A 592 -8.01 -8.67 30.82
N GLN A 593 -8.45 -7.91 31.84
CA GLN A 593 -7.59 -7.56 32.97
C GLN A 593 -7.11 -8.80 33.71
N ARG A 594 -8.03 -9.70 34.08
CA ARG A 594 -7.72 -10.98 34.75
C ARG A 594 -6.81 -11.87 33.90
N LEU A 595 -7.01 -11.89 32.59
CA LEU A 595 -6.18 -12.64 31.65
C LEU A 595 -4.75 -12.07 31.59
N ARG A 596 -4.62 -10.75 31.48
CA ARG A 596 -3.32 -10.06 31.41
C ARG A 596 -2.51 -10.27 32.70
N ASP A 597 -3.14 -10.14 33.86
CA ASP A 597 -2.45 -10.29 35.14
C ASP A 597 -1.86 -11.70 35.33
N ARG A 598 -2.51 -12.73 34.77
CA ARG A 598 -2.04 -14.13 34.81
C ARG A 598 -1.12 -14.52 33.66
N ALA A 599 -1.03 -13.72 32.60
CA ALA A 599 -0.34 -14.10 31.37
C ALA A 599 1.18 -14.23 31.58
N PHE A 600 1.76 -13.42 32.47
CA PHE A 600 3.21 -13.33 32.66
C PHE A 600 3.71 -13.98 33.97
N ASP A 601 2.87 -14.80 34.62
CA ASP A 601 3.24 -15.55 35.82
C ASP A 601 3.92 -16.89 35.48
N TYR A 602 3.49 -17.55 34.39
CA TYR A 602 3.95 -18.87 34.00
C TYR A 602 3.86 -19.07 32.48
N TYR A 603 5.00 -19.05 31.81
CA TYR A 603 5.09 -19.16 30.35
C TYR A 603 6.44 -19.73 29.89
N HIS A 604 6.50 -20.08 28.60
CA HIS A 604 7.69 -20.53 27.89
C HIS A 604 8.05 -19.53 26.78
N VAL A 605 9.34 -19.34 26.53
CA VAL A 605 9.84 -18.46 25.46
C VAL A 605 10.75 -19.24 24.52
N ASP A 606 10.38 -19.27 23.25
CA ASP A 606 11.21 -19.81 22.18
C ASP A 606 11.60 -18.68 21.23
N GLY A 607 12.83 -18.66 20.71
CA GLY A 607 13.21 -17.63 19.74
C GLY A 607 14.23 -18.03 18.68
N LEU A 608 14.12 -17.44 17.50
CA LEU A 608 15.07 -17.61 16.40
C LEU A 608 15.57 -16.24 15.96
N ILE A 609 16.89 -16.06 15.98
CA ILE A 609 17.56 -14.90 15.41
C ILE A 609 18.18 -15.35 14.08
N HIS A 610 17.79 -14.73 12.97
CA HIS A 610 18.31 -15.01 11.64
C HIS A 610 18.72 -13.75 10.90
N GLY A 611 19.98 -13.60 10.50
CA GLY A 611 20.41 -12.47 9.68
C GLY A 611 21.81 -11.95 9.98
N ASN A 612 22.01 -10.65 9.76
CA ASN A 612 23.29 -9.96 9.88
C ASN A 612 23.64 -9.58 11.33
N TRP A 613 24.02 -10.58 12.12
CA TRP A 613 24.65 -10.41 13.44
C TRP A 613 25.88 -11.31 13.56
N SER A 614 26.81 -10.96 14.45
CA SER A 614 27.76 -11.94 14.98
C SER A 614 27.09 -12.81 16.04
N SER A 615 27.64 -13.99 16.32
CA SER A 615 27.18 -14.86 17.42
C SER A 615 27.18 -14.12 18.76
N SER A 616 28.19 -13.28 19.01
CA SER A 616 28.27 -12.43 20.20
C SER A 616 27.20 -11.34 20.27
N ALA A 617 26.77 -10.79 19.13
CA ALA A 617 25.68 -9.83 19.09
C ALA A 617 24.32 -10.52 19.30
N ALA A 618 24.13 -11.69 18.68
CA ALA A 618 22.95 -12.52 18.92
C ALA A 618 22.84 -12.91 20.40
N GLN A 619 23.94 -13.33 21.03
CA GLN A 619 23.95 -13.67 22.46
C GLN A 619 23.52 -12.49 23.33
N ARG A 620 24.00 -11.27 23.06
CA ARG A 620 23.57 -10.06 23.81
C ARG A 620 22.08 -9.78 23.69
N ILE A 621 21.49 -10.03 22.51
CA ILE A 621 20.04 -9.90 22.31
C ILE A 621 19.33 -10.95 23.18
N VAL A 622 19.78 -12.21 23.13
CA VAL A 622 19.19 -13.29 23.94
C VAL A 622 19.29 -13.02 25.43
N ASP A 623 20.44 -12.54 25.93
CA ASP A 623 20.64 -12.20 27.33
C ASP A 623 19.70 -11.08 27.79
N SER A 624 19.43 -10.11 26.91
CA SER A 624 18.47 -9.02 27.17
C SER A 624 17.04 -9.55 27.28
N VAL A 625 16.61 -10.40 26.34
CA VAL A 625 15.28 -11.03 26.39
C VAL A 625 15.15 -11.87 27.66
N LEU A 626 16.16 -12.70 27.97
CA LEU A 626 16.19 -13.53 29.18
C LEU A 626 16.01 -12.69 30.45
N THR A 627 16.66 -11.54 30.54
CA THR A 627 16.55 -10.60 31.66
C THR A 627 15.14 -10.00 31.77
N GLN A 628 14.48 -9.72 30.64
CA GLN A 628 13.09 -9.25 30.63
C GLN A 628 12.07 -10.38 30.89
N THR A 629 12.46 -11.64 30.69
CA THR A 629 11.57 -12.81 30.81
C THR A 629 11.96 -13.77 31.94
N VAL A 630 12.46 -13.27 33.07
CA VAL A 630 12.86 -14.07 34.24
C VAL A 630 11.78 -14.98 34.83
N SER A 631 10.50 -14.70 34.54
CA SER A 631 9.36 -15.53 34.96
C SER A 631 9.10 -16.72 34.03
N ALA A 632 9.82 -16.85 32.92
CA ALA A 632 9.70 -17.97 32.00
C ALA A 632 10.18 -19.26 32.67
N LYS A 633 9.24 -20.17 32.94
CA LYS A 633 9.47 -21.41 33.71
C LYS A 633 8.63 -22.59 33.21
N ALA A 634 7.74 -22.37 32.24
CA ALA A 634 6.87 -23.40 31.71
C ALA A 634 7.61 -24.23 30.63
N PRO A 635 7.25 -25.50 30.44
CA PRO A 635 7.66 -26.22 29.24
C PRO A 635 6.92 -25.66 28.00
N PRO A 636 7.43 -25.91 26.78
CA PRO A 636 6.71 -25.60 25.54
C PRO A 636 5.30 -26.21 25.55
N LEU A 637 4.31 -25.49 25.02
CA LEU A 637 2.94 -25.99 24.98
C LEU A 637 2.80 -27.07 23.90
N PRO A 638 2.19 -28.22 24.21
CA PRO A 638 1.96 -29.25 23.21
C PRO A 638 0.94 -28.77 22.17
N ARG A 639 1.25 -29.00 20.89
CA ARG A 639 0.37 -28.69 19.75
C ARG A 639 -0.03 -29.98 19.04
N PRO A 640 -0.88 -30.81 19.67
CA PRO A 640 -1.25 -32.09 19.09
C PRO A 640 -2.12 -31.88 17.84
N VAL A 641 -1.80 -32.62 16.79
CA VAL A 641 -2.63 -32.74 15.59
C VAL A 641 -3.33 -34.10 15.59
N ALA A 642 -4.59 -34.11 15.14
CA ALA A 642 -5.35 -35.35 15.00
C ALA A 642 -4.70 -36.23 13.94
N LYS A 643 -4.42 -37.49 14.30
CA LYS A 643 -3.94 -38.50 13.34
C LYS A 643 -5.11 -39.06 12.57
N LEU A 644 -5.19 -38.77 11.27
CA LEU A 644 -6.21 -39.34 10.41
C LEU A 644 -5.85 -40.80 10.05
N PRO A 645 -6.82 -41.74 10.04
CA PRO A 645 -6.58 -43.13 9.66
C PRO A 645 -6.21 -43.25 8.17
N VAL A 646 -5.11 -43.93 7.88
CA VAL A 646 -4.64 -44.17 6.50
C VAL A 646 -5.65 -45.04 5.74
N GLY A 647 -5.95 -44.66 4.50
CA GLY A 647 -6.82 -45.44 3.60
C GLY A 647 -8.32 -45.40 3.94
N LYS A 648 -8.74 -44.54 4.88
CA LYS A 648 -10.16 -44.35 5.20
C LYS A 648 -10.61 -42.93 4.86
N THR A 649 -11.74 -42.83 4.17
CA THR A 649 -12.43 -41.56 3.94
C THR A 649 -13.25 -41.21 5.18
N LEU A 650 -13.07 -40.00 5.71
CA LEU A 650 -13.90 -39.45 6.78
C LEU A 650 -14.83 -38.40 6.20
N TYR A 651 -16.11 -38.45 6.58
CA TYR A 651 -17.12 -37.52 6.13
C TYR A 651 -17.47 -36.56 7.27
N HIS A 652 -17.52 -35.26 6.99
CA HIS A 652 -18.00 -34.24 7.90
C HIS A 652 -18.93 -33.31 7.13
N GLU A 653 -20.18 -33.25 7.54
CA GLU A 653 -21.17 -32.37 6.95
C GLU A 653 -21.04 -30.97 7.57
N VAL A 654 -20.94 -29.95 6.72
CA VAL A 654 -20.85 -28.55 7.13
C VAL A 654 -22.21 -27.92 6.85
N ALA A 655 -22.99 -27.69 7.90
CA ALA A 655 -24.28 -26.99 7.83
C ALA A 655 -24.10 -25.48 7.61
#